data_AF-A0A1Q7FX76-F1
#
_entry.id   AF-A0A1Q7FX76-F1
#
_cell.length_a   1.000
_cell.length_b   1.000
_cell.length_c   1.000
_cell.angle_alpha   90.00
_cell.angle_beta   90.00
_cell.angle_gamma   90.00
#
_symmetry.space_group_name_H-M   'P 1'
#
loop_
_entity.id
_entity.type
_entity.pdbx_description
1 polymer ?
#
loop_
_entity_poly.entity_id
_entity_poly.type
_entity_poly.pdbx_seq_one_letter_code
_entity_poly.pdbx_strand_id
1 'polypeptide(L)'
;MSSKSASRPRSIVAALLALGMALFAADGLALAQQAPSSGRNASAESLTKTLVALNARYRTAGPAERARIASRLLSVAAKRQQVLLSLVESDPGEALRVALPASRRASLASSVQRYLEKETALEGVLTVLHEDWPGGGRYRYFLHSTSGRYSLHFADGQPTHLLTGARIRVRGVQIGTMLALGGSTSVETVAPAPLPNSFGPQKTAVILANFQDSPTQPYTLADARGVVFGTTSNFFLENSYGQTWLTGDVYGWYTVPVNSTVCDPAFTSYADSGATAAGANLSAYTHIVYITPYNSGCGFSGSATVGGNPSRALINGHLELVTVGHEVGHNLGLLHSHSLVCSDGTSIGPTCTRLEYGDGIDIMGWSDSAHFNAFQKERLGWLNQGVSPPITTVQSSGTYLLDLYEPLGASSKALKILKNTNLTTGYSEWYYVEVRQPLGFDTVIVTSTKGGGLDSNNILNGVVVHIALNDNGGNNNALLDMTPETYQLYSLDPALTVGRSFSDPDAGVTITPVSVRSTGAAVGVALGAPACNTRSTPTVALSPSKSETVPAGTALTYTVSVTNNDGATCPASSFLLQAFVPSDWTAALAPTLTLSPGASASTTLTVTSPTSAAAASYNVTARVMNGSYTQYAAIAYAIYVIGSSSGTGSTLDVSVSTDKPSYTGNQTVSVTAKARSGGSPVSNASVTFAITKSNGTVVSQTASTDSTGSAVAKYRLTKSDPGGAYKARADVAKTPLSGSAAANFTVK
;
A
#
# COMPACT_ATOMS: atom_id res chain seq x y z
N MET A 1 72.34 -34.62 30.65
CA MET A 1 72.98 -35.41 29.56
C MET A 1 72.17 -35.13 28.29
N SER A 2 72.72 -34.53 27.22
CA SER A 2 73.63 -35.12 26.21
C SER A 2 72.96 -36.22 25.38
N SER A 3 73.03 -36.30 24.03
CA SER A 3 73.40 -35.37 22.91
C SER A 3 73.01 -36.09 21.57
N LYS A 4 72.82 -35.55 20.35
CA LYS A 4 73.06 -34.27 19.63
C LYS A 4 71.98 -34.16 18.49
N SER A 5 71.75 -33.06 17.75
CA SER A 5 72.47 -32.53 16.55
C SER A 5 72.83 -33.58 15.46
N ALA A 6 72.68 -33.37 14.15
CA ALA A 6 72.51 -32.16 13.31
C ALA A 6 71.48 -32.44 12.15
N SER A 7 71.09 -31.56 11.21
CA SER A 7 71.77 -30.37 10.62
C SER A 7 70.86 -29.29 10.02
N ARG A 8 71.37 -28.04 9.94
CA ARG A 8 70.88 -26.87 9.16
C ARG A 8 72.09 -26.11 8.59
N PRO A 9 71.97 -25.44 7.42
CA PRO A 9 71.87 -23.95 7.36
C PRO A 9 70.54 -23.49 6.70
N ARG A 10 69.97 -22.27 6.84
CA ARG A 10 70.46 -20.86 6.80
C ARG A 10 70.86 -20.42 5.36
N SER A 11 70.42 -19.28 4.79
CA SER A 11 69.68 -18.10 5.32
C SER A 11 68.84 -17.34 4.27
N ILE A 12 67.74 -16.73 4.74
CA ILE A 12 67.26 -15.34 4.53
C ILE A 12 67.81 -14.53 3.32
N VAL A 13 66.91 -14.10 2.42
CA VAL A 13 66.72 -12.72 1.88
C VAL A 13 65.20 -12.55 1.61
N ALA A 14 64.68 -11.32 1.49
CA ALA A 14 63.24 -11.01 1.40
C ALA A 14 62.83 -10.23 0.14
N ALA A 15 61.50 -10.13 -0.05
CA ALA A 15 60.72 -9.15 -0.82
C ALA A 15 60.48 -9.33 -2.34
N LEU A 16 59.36 -8.71 -2.77
CA LEU A 16 58.85 -8.42 -4.12
C LEU A 16 58.08 -9.52 -4.89
N LEU A 17 56.86 -9.12 -5.34
CA LEU A 17 56.06 -9.66 -6.47
C LEU A 17 55.71 -11.16 -6.39
N ALA A 18 54.52 -11.60 -5.97
CA ALA A 18 53.17 -10.98 -5.96
C ALA A 18 52.53 -10.77 -7.34
N LEU A 19 52.42 -11.84 -8.14
CA LEU A 19 51.40 -11.97 -9.19
C LEU A 19 51.12 -13.47 -9.49
N GLY A 20 49.87 -13.83 -9.82
CA GLY A 20 49.60 -15.09 -10.56
C GLY A 20 48.90 -16.27 -9.87
N MET A 21 47.84 -16.07 -9.06
CA MET A 21 46.76 -17.08 -8.89
C MET A 21 45.50 -16.50 -8.21
N ALA A 22 44.76 -15.60 -8.89
CA ALA A 22 43.53 -15.01 -8.35
C ALA A 22 42.56 -14.43 -9.41
N LEU A 23 42.28 -15.16 -10.50
CA LEU A 23 41.13 -14.94 -11.40
C LEU A 23 40.64 -16.33 -11.88
N PHE A 24 39.36 -16.66 -12.01
CA PHE A 24 38.14 -15.84 -11.97
C PHE A 24 37.08 -16.46 -11.03
N ALA A 25 36.74 -15.81 -9.91
CA ALA A 25 35.64 -16.24 -9.02
C ALA A 25 35.08 -15.13 -8.10
N ALA A 26 35.26 -13.84 -8.44
CA ALA A 26 34.94 -12.73 -7.52
C ALA A 26 34.51 -11.44 -8.25
N ASP A 27 33.31 -11.43 -8.84
CA ASP A 27 32.75 -10.25 -9.52
C ASP A 27 31.21 -10.15 -9.36
N GLY A 28 30.69 -10.55 -8.19
CA GLY A 28 29.25 -10.58 -7.91
C GLY A 28 28.81 -10.31 -6.46
N LEU A 29 29.75 -10.07 -5.53
CA LEU A 29 29.50 -10.02 -4.08
C LEU A 29 30.21 -8.83 -3.40
N ALA A 30 29.95 -7.61 -3.90
CA ALA A 30 30.51 -6.38 -3.32
C ALA A 30 29.65 -5.12 -3.61
N LEU A 31 28.33 -5.18 -3.43
CA LEU A 31 27.45 -3.99 -3.56
C LEU A 31 26.16 -4.04 -2.71
N ALA A 32 26.20 -4.76 -1.59
CA ALA A 32 25.19 -4.72 -0.54
C ALA A 32 25.76 -4.01 0.71
N GLN A 33 24.89 -3.51 1.59
CA GLN A 33 25.23 -2.81 2.85
C GLN A 33 26.01 -1.48 2.70
N GLN A 34 25.38 -0.48 2.06
CA GLN A 34 25.45 0.90 2.55
C GLN A 34 24.05 1.50 2.60
N ALA A 35 23.65 2.02 3.77
CA ALA A 35 22.41 2.75 3.92
C ALA A 35 22.50 4.11 3.19
N PRO A 36 21.49 4.53 2.40
CA PRO A 36 21.55 5.81 1.69
C PRO A 36 21.54 7.00 2.66
N SER A 37 22.59 7.81 2.64
CA SER A 37 22.57 9.14 3.26
C SER A 37 21.68 10.11 2.47
N SER A 38 21.29 11.22 3.09
CA SER A 38 20.19 12.12 2.70
C SER A 38 20.45 13.02 1.47
N GLY A 39 20.97 12.44 0.37
CA GLY A 39 20.90 13.05 -0.95
C GLY A 39 19.49 12.92 -1.54
N ARG A 40 19.01 13.94 -2.27
CA ARG A 40 17.67 13.93 -2.93
C ARG A 40 17.47 12.66 -3.77
N ASN A 41 16.57 11.78 -3.34
CA ASN A 41 16.23 10.57 -4.08
C ASN A 41 15.60 10.94 -5.43
N ALA A 42 16.15 10.41 -6.52
CA ALA A 42 15.69 10.69 -7.87
C ALA A 42 14.45 9.82 -8.19
N SER A 43 13.31 10.47 -8.43
CA SER A 43 12.05 9.78 -8.74
C SER A 43 12.15 8.92 -10.01
N ALA A 44 11.28 7.92 -10.12
CA ALA A 44 11.17 7.08 -11.29
C ALA A 44 11.00 7.90 -12.58
N GLU A 45 10.19 8.97 -12.56
CA GLU A 45 10.07 9.90 -13.69
C GLU A 45 11.39 10.58 -14.08
N SER A 46 12.15 11.08 -13.12
CA SER A 46 13.43 11.78 -13.37
C SER A 46 14.46 10.82 -14.00
N LEU A 47 14.52 9.59 -13.49
CA LEU A 47 15.33 8.51 -14.05
C LEU A 47 14.83 8.09 -15.44
N THR A 48 13.51 8.07 -15.68
CA THR A 48 12.91 7.80 -17.00
C THR A 48 13.28 8.87 -18.03
N LYS A 49 13.12 10.15 -17.68
CA LYS A 49 13.48 11.31 -18.51
C LYS A 49 14.98 11.26 -18.86
N THR A 50 15.83 10.91 -17.88
CA THR A 50 17.28 10.68 -18.08
C THR A 50 17.57 9.49 -19.01
N LEU A 51 16.92 8.35 -18.81
CA LEU A 51 17.11 7.12 -19.59
C LEU A 51 16.76 7.31 -21.07
N VAL A 52 15.63 7.97 -21.35
CA VAL A 52 15.20 8.30 -22.71
C VAL A 52 16.18 9.27 -23.39
N ALA A 53 16.64 10.31 -22.70
CA ALA A 53 17.61 11.27 -23.23
C ALA A 53 18.97 10.63 -23.54
N LEU A 54 19.45 9.72 -22.67
CA LEU A 54 20.66 8.94 -22.93
C LEU A 54 20.48 7.98 -24.12
N ASN A 55 19.32 7.34 -24.26
CA ASN A 55 19.04 6.41 -25.36
C ASN A 55 18.98 7.13 -26.71
N ALA A 56 18.43 8.35 -26.75
CA ALA A 56 18.44 9.20 -27.94
C ALA A 56 19.88 9.53 -28.39
N ARG A 57 20.76 9.92 -27.45
CA ARG A 57 22.19 10.17 -27.72
C ARG A 57 22.96 8.90 -28.10
N TYR A 58 22.67 7.77 -27.46
CA TYR A 58 23.29 6.47 -27.76
C TYR A 58 23.06 6.03 -29.21
N ARG A 59 21.89 6.34 -29.78
CA ARG A 59 21.53 6.04 -31.18
C ARG A 59 22.31 6.86 -32.21
N THR A 60 22.82 8.05 -31.85
CA THR A 60 23.52 8.97 -32.77
C THR A 60 25.01 9.16 -32.46
N ALA A 61 25.51 8.61 -31.36
CA ALA A 61 26.91 8.74 -30.95
C ALA A 61 27.89 7.84 -31.73
N GLY A 62 29.07 8.39 -32.04
CA GLY A 62 30.20 7.62 -32.56
C GLY A 62 30.80 6.64 -31.53
N PRO A 63 31.63 5.66 -31.95
CA PRO A 63 31.92 4.46 -31.15
C PRO A 63 32.39 4.69 -29.71
N ALA A 64 33.37 5.58 -29.49
CA ALA A 64 33.92 5.85 -28.16
C ALA A 64 32.90 6.49 -27.21
N GLU A 65 32.14 7.47 -27.68
CA GLU A 65 31.08 8.11 -26.88
C GLU A 65 29.89 7.15 -26.66
N ARG A 66 29.58 6.32 -27.65
CA ARG A 66 28.54 5.29 -27.55
C ARG A 66 28.85 4.26 -26.45
N ALA A 67 30.12 3.88 -26.27
CA ALA A 67 30.56 3.04 -25.15
C ALA A 67 30.39 3.74 -23.79
N ARG A 68 30.79 5.02 -23.68
CA ARG A 68 30.59 5.81 -22.44
C ARG A 68 29.12 5.97 -22.08
N ILE A 69 28.25 6.20 -23.07
CA ILE A 69 26.80 6.30 -22.87
C ILE A 69 26.20 4.92 -22.50
N ALA A 70 26.71 3.81 -23.03
CA ALA A 70 26.21 2.47 -22.70
C ALA A 70 26.31 2.14 -21.20
N SER A 71 27.44 2.44 -20.57
CA SER A 71 27.63 2.26 -19.12
C SER A 71 26.64 3.13 -18.32
N ARG A 72 26.47 4.40 -18.71
CA ARG A 72 25.53 5.32 -18.05
C ARG A 72 24.06 4.93 -18.26
N LEU A 73 23.71 4.36 -19.42
CA LEU A 73 22.39 3.79 -19.69
C LEU A 73 22.07 2.63 -18.74
N LEU A 74 23.01 1.68 -18.57
CA LEU A 74 22.87 0.55 -17.65
C LEU A 74 22.71 1.04 -16.20
N SER A 75 23.55 1.97 -15.76
CA SER A 75 23.48 2.55 -14.40
C SER A 75 22.14 3.25 -14.12
N VAL A 76 21.63 4.07 -15.05
CA VAL A 76 20.34 4.75 -14.90
C VAL A 76 19.16 3.77 -14.98
N ALA A 77 19.23 2.75 -15.84
CA ALA A 77 18.20 1.72 -15.93
C ALA A 77 18.13 0.87 -14.65
N ALA A 78 19.27 0.44 -14.11
CA ALA A 78 19.35 -0.29 -12.85
C ALA A 78 18.82 0.54 -11.66
N LYS A 79 19.23 1.81 -11.54
CA LYS A 79 18.69 2.69 -10.49
C LYS A 79 17.19 2.95 -10.65
N ARG A 80 16.68 3.05 -11.89
CA ARG A 80 15.23 3.13 -12.14
C ARG A 80 14.52 1.84 -11.71
N GLN A 81 15.09 0.67 -12.00
CA GLN A 81 14.52 -0.62 -11.59
C GLN A 81 14.42 -0.73 -10.06
N GLN A 82 15.44 -0.29 -9.32
CA GLN A 82 15.41 -0.25 -7.85
C GLN A 82 14.30 0.65 -7.30
N VAL A 83 14.13 1.86 -7.87
CA VAL A 83 13.03 2.76 -7.48
C VAL A 83 11.66 2.17 -7.85
N LEU A 84 11.53 1.50 -9.00
CA LEU A 84 10.30 0.80 -9.35
C LEU A 84 9.99 -0.35 -8.41
N LEU A 85 10.96 -1.18 -8.03
CA LEU A 85 10.74 -2.27 -7.07
C LEU A 85 10.22 -1.73 -5.72
N SER A 86 10.85 -0.68 -5.20
CA SER A 86 10.38 0.00 -3.97
C SER A 86 8.96 0.55 -4.12
N LEU A 87 8.60 1.11 -5.28
CA LEU A 87 7.24 1.57 -5.55
C LEU A 87 6.25 0.40 -5.64
N VAL A 88 6.61 -0.74 -6.25
CA VAL A 88 5.72 -1.91 -6.28
C VAL A 88 5.39 -2.41 -4.87
N GLU A 89 6.25 -2.21 -3.87
CA GLU A 89 5.98 -2.57 -2.48
C GLU A 89 5.25 -1.48 -1.67
N SER A 90 5.45 -0.18 -1.96
CA SER A 90 4.89 0.92 -1.15
C SER A 90 3.73 1.71 -1.79
N ASP A 91 3.66 1.73 -3.12
CA ASP A 91 2.57 2.35 -3.91
C ASP A 91 2.49 1.67 -5.30
N PRO A 92 1.77 0.54 -5.40
CA PRO A 92 1.62 -0.19 -6.66
C PRO A 92 0.90 0.65 -7.73
N GLY A 93 0.10 1.64 -7.33
CA GLY A 93 -0.60 2.56 -8.23
C GLY A 93 0.36 3.52 -8.93
N GLU A 94 1.28 4.13 -8.19
CA GLU A 94 2.38 4.90 -8.74
C GLU A 94 3.27 4.02 -9.62
N ALA A 95 3.62 2.80 -9.19
CA ALA A 95 4.42 1.87 -9.98
C ALA A 95 3.78 1.55 -11.35
N LEU A 96 2.46 1.38 -11.40
CA LEU A 96 1.68 1.26 -12.64
C LEU A 96 1.69 2.58 -13.45
N ARG A 97 1.54 3.74 -12.80
CA ARG A 97 1.50 5.06 -13.46
C ARG A 97 2.83 5.42 -14.13
N VAL A 98 3.97 5.12 -13.51
CA VAL A 98 5.31 5.43 -14.05
C VAL A 98 5.88 4.36 -14.98
N ALA A 99 5.11 3.30 -15.25
CA ALA A 99 5.48 2.26 -16.20
C ALA A 99 5.58 2.80 -17.64
N LEU A 100 6.64 2.42 -18.35
CA LEU A 100 6.84 2.76 -19.75
C LEU A 100 5.89 1.92 -20.64
N PRO A 101 5.11 2.55 -21.53
CA PRO A 101 4.32 1.82 -22.53
C PRO A 101 5.19 0.91 -23.41
N ALA A 102 4.68 -0.24 -23.82
CA ALA A 102 5.39 -1.22 -24.65
C ALA A 102 6.19 -0.62 -25.83
N SER A 103 5.60 0.32 -26.57
CA SER A 103 6.27 1.02 -27.69
C SER A 103 7.48 1.85 -27.26
N ARG A 104 7.44 2.46 -26.07
CA ARG A 104 8.57 3.20 -25.49
C ARG A 104 9.65 2.23 -25.00
N ARG A 105 9.26 1.12 -24.37
CA ARG A 105 10.21 0.06 -23.95
C ARG A 105 10.94 -0.55 -25.14
N ALA A 106 10.24 -0.91 -26.22
CA ALA A 106 10.83 -1.40 -27.47
C ALA A 106 11.79 -0.39 -28.15
N SER A 107 11.67 0.91 -27.86
CA SER A 107 12.58 1.95 -28.38
C SER A 107 13.93 2.04 -27.65
N LEU A 108 14.05 1.45 -26.47
CA LEU A 108 15.27 1.49 -25.65
C LEU A 108 16.28 0.41 -26.09
N ALA A 109 17.58 0.71 -25.95
CA ALA A 109 18.66 -0.18 -26.37
C ALA A 109 18.54 -1.59 -25.76
N SER A 110 18.89 -2.63 -26.53
CA SER A 110 18.78 -4.04 -26.11
C SER A 110 19.50 -4.34 -24.79
N SER A 111 20.63 -3.67 -24.53
CA SER A 111 21.40 -3.82 -23.29
C SER A 111 20.65 -3.41 -22.02
N VAL A 112 19.69 -2.48 -22.09
CA VAL A 112 18.91 -2.07 -20.90
C VAL A 112 17.61 -2.87 -20.71
N GLN A 113 17.18 -3.68 -21.68
CA GLN A 113 15.89 -4.39 -21.65
C GLN A 113 15.72 -5.29 -20.42
N ARG A 114 16.81 -5.86 -19.87
CA ARG A 114 16.78 -6.67 -18.64
C ARG A 114 16.46 -5.89 -17.34
N TYR A 115 16.53 -4.55 -17.40
CA TYR A 115 16.21 -3.64 -16.29
C TYR A 115 14.83 -2.98 -16.48
N LEU A 116 14.15 -3.24 -17.59
CA LEU A 116 12.84 -2.68 -17.89
C LEU A 116 11.72 -3.59 -17.41
N GLU A 117 10.62 -2.93 -17.06
CA GLU A 117 9.35 -3.51 -16.70
C GLU A 117 8.65 -4.21 -17.89
N LYS A 118 7.74 -5.12 -17.58
CA LYS A 118 6.96 -5.86 -18.59
C LYS A 118 5.47 -5.81 -18.27
N GLU A 119 4.67 -5.34 -19.20
CA GLU A 119 3.25 -5.69 -19.24
C GLU A 119 3.17 -7.22 -19.43
N THR A 120 2.68 -7.93 -18.42
CA THR A 120 2.69 -9.40 -18.36
C THR A 120 1.31 -9.91 -17.93
N ALA A 121 0.86 -11.00 -18.56
CA ALA A 121 -0.21 -11.84 -18.04
C ALA A 121 0.39 -13.19 -17.62
N LEU A 122 0.06 -13.67 -16.42
CA LEU A 122 0.55 -14.95 -15.88
C LEU A 122 -0.63 -15.77 -15.37
N GLU A 123 -0.53 -17.10 -15.47
CA GLU A 123 -1.42 -18.05 -14.80
C GLU A 123 -0.59 -18.90 -13.83
N GLY A 124 -1.15 -19.21 -12.66
CA GLY A 124 -0.48 -20.02 -11.66
C GLY A 124 -1.37 -20.33 -10.45
N VAL A 125 -0.79 -21.01 -9.47
CA VAL A 125 -1.44 -21.25 -8.17
C VAL A 125 -1.13 -20.10 -7.23
N LEU A 126 -2.15 -19.58 -6.56
CA LEU A 126 -2.05 -18.53 -5.56
C LEU A 126 -1.66 -19.10 -4.19
N THR A 127 -0.76 -18.41 -3.50
CA THR A 127 -0.62 -18.45 -2.05
C THR A 127 -1.02 -17.09 -1.49
N VAL A 128 -2.00 -17.10 -0.59
CA VAL A 128 -2.32 -15.96 0.28
C VAL A 128 -1.68 -16.24 1.62
N LEU A 129 -0.53 -15.63 1.87
CA LEU A 129 0.13 -15.65 3.16
C LEU A 129 -0.33 -14.43 3.96
N HIS A 130 -0.52 -14.59 5.24
CA HIS A 130 -0.79 -13.53 6.19
C HIS A 130 0.33 -13.50 7.24
N GLU A 131 0.56 -12.35 7.86
CA GLU A 131 1.67 -12.10 8.79
C GLU A 131 1.19 -11.12 9.87
N ASP A 132 1.48 -11.39 11.14
CA ASP A 132 0.68 -10.84 12.25
C ASP A 132 1.47 -10.24 13.40
N TRP A 133 1.29 -8.94 13.62
CA TRP A 133 1.94 -8.15 14.66
C TRP A 133 0.99 -7.90 15.86
N PRO A 134 1.52 -7.55 17.05
CA PRO A 134 0.73 -7.16 18.24
C PRO A 134 -0.17 -5.91 18.13
N GLY A 135 -0.55 -5.49 16.93
CA GLY A 135 -1.40 -4.33 16.64
C GLY A 135 -1.79 -4.17 15.17
N GLY A 136 -1.88 -5.27 14.41
CA GLY A 136 -2.22 -5.26 12.97
C GLY A 136 -1.60 -6.44 12.21
N GLY A 137 -2.21 -6.87 11.10
CA GLY A 137 -1.67 -7.90 10.20
C GLY A 137 -1.41 -7.38 8.78
N ARG A 138 -0.84 -8.21 7.90
CA ARG A 138 -0.76 -7.91 6.45
C ARG A 138 -0.85 -9.15 5.55
N TYR A 139 -1.73 -9.07 4.55
CA TYR A 139 -1.84 -10.06 3.49
C TYR A 139 -0.73 -9.88 2.43
N ARG A 140 -0.12 -11.00 2.03
CA ARG A 140 0.94 -11.10 1.03
C ARG A 140 0.61 -12.18 0.01
N TYR A 141 0.55 -11.80 -1.25
CA TYR A 141 0.04 -12.64 -2.32
C TYR A 141 1.21 -13.12 -3.20
N PHE A 142 1.28 -14.42 -3.48
CA PHE A 142 2.30 -15.00 -4.34
C PHE A 142 1.69 -15.87 -5.42
N LEU A 143 2.11 -15.68 -6.68
CA LEU A 143 1.74 -16.55 -7.78
C LEU A 143 2.87 -17.55 -8.08
N HIS A 144 2.55 -18.83 -8.02
CA HIS A 144 3.42 -19.93 -8.40
C HIS A 144 3.03 -20.37 -9.82
N SER A 145 3.80 -19.90 -10.81
CA SER A 145 3.59 -20.17 -12.24
C SER A 145 4.71 -21.04 -12.82
N THR A 146 4.53 -21.51 -14.06
CA THR A 146 5.56 -22.28 -14.80
C THR A 146 6.84 -21.48 -15.08
N SER A 147 6.81 -20.14 -15.02
CA SER A 147 7.99 -19.29 -15.18
C SER A 147 8.64 -18.84 -13.86
N GLY A 148 8.10 -19.26 -12.71
CA GLY A 148 8.62 -18.97 -11.37
C GLY A 148 7.57 -18.49 -10.37
N ARG A 149 8.05 -18.14 -9.16
CA ARG A 149 7.27 -17.49 -8.10
C ARG A 149 7.34 -15.97 -8.25
N TYR A 150 6.20 -15.31 -8.17
CA TYR A 150 6.06 -13.85 -8.22
C TYR A 150 5.34 -13.33 -6.98
N SER A 151 5.72 -12.17 -6.45
CA SER A 151 4.91 -11.44 -5.47
C SER A 151 3.93 -10.52 -6.19
N LEU A 152 2.66 -10.55 -5.77
CA LEU A 152 1.59 -9.75 -6.33
C LEU A 152 1.27 -8.59 -5.38
N HIS A 153 1.22 -7.38 -5.91
CA HIS A 153 0.92 -6.17 -5.15
C HIS A 153 -0.20 -5.40 -5.83
N PHE A 154 -1.22 -4.99 -5.06
CA PHE A 154 -2.47 -4.41 -5.57
C PHE A 154 -2.55 -2.92 -5.22
N ALA A 155 -2.87 -2.07 -6.20
CA ALA A 155 -3.02 -0.63 -5.99
C ALA A 155 -4.31 -0.27 -5.22
N ASP A 156 -5.38 -1.04 -5.42
CA ASP A 156 -6.66 -0.96 -4.71
C ASP A 156 -7.33 -2.35 -4.71
N GLY A 157 -8.37 -2.56 -3.90
CA GLY A 157 -9.28 -3.71 -4.00
C GLY A 157 -8.60 -5.09 -3.99
N GLN A 158 -7.81 -5.38 -2.95
CA GLN A 158 -7.21 -6.71 -2.75
C GLN A 158 -8.29 -7.82 -2.74
N PRO A 159 -8.05 -9.00 -3.35
CA PRO A 159 -9.06 -10.06 -3.37
C PRO A 159 -9.20 -10.75 -2.01
N THR A 160 -10.25 -10.39 -1.27
CA THR A 160 -10.63 -10.99 0.03
C THR A 160 -11.14 -12.43 -0.10
N HIS A 161 -11.83 -12.75 -1.20
CA HIS A 161 -12.47 -14.05 -1.45
C HIS A 161 -11.54 -15.15 -2.00
N LEU A 162 -10.23 -14.89 -2.13
CA LEU A 162 -9.28 -15.86 -2.66
C LEU A 162 -8.54 -16.58 -1.54
N LEU A 163 -8.46 -17.90 -1.66
CA LEU A 163 -7.74 -18.79 -0.74
C LEU A 163 -6.48 -19.36 -1.39
N THR A 164 -5.53 -19.77 -0.56
CA THR A 164 -4.33 -20.51 -0.98
C THR A 164 -4.73 -21.79 -1.69
N GLY A 165 -4.09 -22.07 -2.84
CA GLY A 165 -4.41 -23.18 -3.72
C GLY A 165 -5.32 -22.84 -4.90
N ALA A 166 -5.95 -21.64 -4.91
CA ALA A 166 -6.73 -21.19 -6.07
C ALA A 166 -5.83 -21.03 -7.31
N ARG A 167 -6.31 -21.47 -8.49
CA ARG A 167 -5.64 -21.17 -9.75
C ARG A 167 -6.18 -19.85 -10.30
N ILE A 168 -5.31 -18.88 -10.46
CA ILE A 168 -5.68 -17.56 -10.98
C ILE A 168 -4.85 -17.18 -12.19
N ARG A 169 -5.44 -16.32 -13.03
CA ARG A 169 -4.74 -15.57 -14.05
C ARG A 169 -4.71 -14.11 -13.62
N VAL A 170 -3.55 -13.46 -13.78
CA VAL A 170 -3.33 -12.07 -13.37
C VAL A 170 -2.72 -11.28 -14.52
N ARG A 171 -3.03 -9.98 -14.60
CA ARG A 171 -2.48 -9.08 -15.61
C ARG A 171 -1.98 -7.78 -14.97
N GLY A 172 -0.71 -7.46 -15.18
CA GLY A 172 -0.07 -6.34 -14.51
C GLY A 172 1.25 -5.90 -15.12
N VAL A 173 1.99 -5.09 -14.37
CA VAL A 173 3.35 -4.64 -14.73
C VAL A 173 4.37 -5.34 -13.84
N GLN A 174 5.20 -6.17 -14.46
CA GLN A 174 6.24 -6.98 -13.82
C GLN A 174 7.54 -6.19 -13.74
N ILE A 175 8.15 -6.12 -12.54
CA ILE A 175 9.54 -5.67 -12.34
C ILE A 175 10.27 -6.76 -11.55
N GLY A 176 11.26 -7.41 -12.19
CA GLY A 176 11.94 -8.56 -11.60
C GLY A 176 10.97 -9.72 -11.36
N THR A 177 10.82 -10.11 -10.09
CA THR A 177 9.85 -11.11 -9.60
C THR A 177 8.61 -10.49 -8.96
N MET A 178 8.48 -9.15 -8.93
CA MET A 178 7.28 -8.47 -8.43
C MET A 178 6.33 -8.14 -9.58
N LEU A 179 5.02 -8.15 -9.31
CA LEU A 179 3.96 -7.80 -10.27
C LEU A 179 2.99 -6.80 -9.61
N ALA A 180 2.96 -5.56 -10.12
CA ALA A 180 1.95 -4.57 -9.75
C ALA A 180 0.65 -4.83 -10.52
N LEU A 181 -0.47 -4.82 -9.80
CA LEU A 181 -1.83 -5.08 -10.25
C LEU A 181 -2.73 -3.89 -9.88
N GLY A 182 -3.74 -3.60 -10.68
CA GLY A 182 -4.67 -2.50 -10.38
C GLY A 182 -5.56 -2.84 -9.18
N GLY A 183 -6.23 -3.98 -9.24
CA GLY A 183 -7.14 -4.48 -8.20
C GLY A 183 -7.85 -5.74 -8.66
N SER A 184 -9.06 -5.99 -8.16
CA SER A 184 -9.88 -7.17 -8.50
C SER A 184 -10.03 -7.43 -10.01
N THR A 185 -10.23 -6.39 -10.83
CA THR A 185 -10.31 -6.48 -12.31
C THR A 185 -9.01 -6.89 -13.01
N SER A 186 -7.89 -6.96 -12.26
CA SER A 186 -6.60 -7.46 -12.72
C SER A 186 -6.39 -8.96 -12.44
N VAL A 187 -7.40 -9.63 -11.86
CA VAL A 187 -7.39 -11.05 -11.48
C VAL A 187 -8.60 -11.78 -12.06
N GLU A 188 -8.39 -13.00 -12.53
CA GLU A 188 -9.41 -13.91 -13.04
C GLU A 188 -9.23 -15.26 -12.33
N THR A 189 -10.27 -15.75 -11.65
CA THR A 189 -10.25 -17.07 -11.01
C THR A 189 -10.49 -18.14 -12.06
N VAL A 190 -9.43 -18.87 -12.43
CA VAL A 190 -9.46 -19.96 -13.43
C VAL A 190 -9.96 -21.25 -12.80
N ALA A 191 -9.62 -21.50 -11.53
CA ALA A 191 -10.28 -22.48 -10.69
C ALA A 191 -10.22 -22.01 -9.22
N PRO A 192 -11.29 -22.16 -8.42
CA PRO A 192 -11.26 -21.87 -6.99
C PRO A 192 -10.27 -22.80 -6.28
N ALA A 193 -9.83 -22.40 -5.08
CA ALA A 193 -9.18 -23.35 -4.18
C ALA A 193 -10.18 -24.44 -3.77
N PRO A 194 -9.72 -25.66 -3.43
CA PRO A 194 -10.49 -26.54 -2.56
C PRO A 194 -10.81 -25.78 -1.27
N LEU A 195 -12.08 -25.75 -0.87
CA LEU A 195 -12.45 -25.22 0.44
C LEU A 195 -11.75 -26.06 1.53
N PRO A 196 -11.13 -25.46 2.55
CA PRO A 196 -10.60 -26.20 3.68
C PRO A 196 -11.71 -27.06 4.31
N ASN A 197 -11.44 -28.35 4.49
CA ASN A 197 -12.39 -29.22 5.19
C ASN A 197 -12.34 -28.90 6.69
N SER A 198 -13.27 -28.09 7.16
CA SER A 198 -13.38 -27.68 8.56
C SER A 198 -13.84 -28.80 9.51
N PHE A 199 -14.23 -29.99 9.03
CA PHE A 199 -14.83 -31.05 9.84
C PHE A 199 -13.92 -32.27 10.06
N GLY A 200 -13.98 -32.84 11.26
CA GLY A 200 -13.31 -34.08 11.64
C GLY A 200 -11.84 -33.92 12.05
N PRO A 201 -11.02 -34.98 11.93
CA PRO A 201 -9.62 -34.98 12.34
C PRO A 201 -8.75 -34.19 11.35
N GLN A 202 -8.36 -32.99 11.75
CA GLN A 202 -7.42 -32.14 11.02
C GLN A 202 -6.00 -32.68 11.20
N LYS A 203 -5.39 -33.16 10.12
CA LYS A 203 -4.07 -33.81 10.19
C LYS A 203 -2.96 -32.78 10.13
N THR A 204 -2.25 -32.59 11.24
CA THR A 204 -1.20 -31.58 11.38
C THR A 204 0.16 -32.24 11.58
N ALA A 205 1.16 -31.81 10.81
CA ALA A 205 2.56 -32.03 11.12
C ALA A 205 3.10 -30.80 11.87
N VAL A 206 3.67 -30.98 13.05
CA VAL A 206 4.32 -29.91 13.81
C VAL A 206 5.83 -30.05 13.66
N ILE A 207 6.53 -29.00 13.22
CA ILE A 207 7.95 -29.03 12.88
C ILE A 207 8.71 -27.93 13.63
N LEU A 208 9.53 -28.31 14.61
CA LEU A 208 10.39 -27.38 15.34
C LEU A 208 11.72 -27.21 14.57
N ALA A 209 12.09 -25.97 14.26
CA ALA A 209 13.31 -25.65 13.51
C ALA A 209 13.96 -24.36 14.03
N ASN A 210 15.30 -24.30 14.02
CA ASN A 210 16.09 -23.19 14.57
C ASN A 210 17.24 -22.78 13.63
N PHE A 211 17.95 -21.71 13.97
CA PHE A 211 18.81 -20.99 13.02
C PHE A 211 20.28 -21.41 13.12
N GLN A 212 21.04 -21.28 12.03
CA GLN A 212 22.46 -21.66 12.01
C GLN A 212 23.34 -20.78 12.92
N ASP A 213 22.91 -19.55 13.19
CA ASP A 213 23.54 -18.60 14.13
C ASP A 213 22.93 -18.67 15.55
N SER A 214 21.73 -19.23 15.69
CA SER A 214 21.01 -19.42 16.96
C SER A 214 20.31 -20.79 17.00
N PRO A 215 21.06 -21.89 17.26
CA PRO A 215 20.51 -23.25 17.33
C PRO A 215 19.81 -23.52 18.68
N THR A 216 19.08 -22.53 19.20
CA THR A 216 18.37 -22.59 20.49
C THR A 216 17.13 -23.46 20.42
N GLN A 217 16.76 -24.07 21.54
CA GLN A 217 15.64 -25.01 21.64
C GLN A 217 14.78 -24.65 22.87
N PRO A 218 13.99 -23.55 22.82
CA PRO A 218 13.22 -23.06 23.97
C PRO A 218 12.05 -23.96 24.40
N TYR A 219 11.67 -24.92 23.55
CA TYR A 219 10.55 -25.84 23.78
C TYR A 219 10.98 -27.28 23.53
N THR A 220 10.41 -28.21 24.28
CA THR A 220 10.49 -29.64 23.98
C THR A 220 9.43 -30.05 22.95
N LEU A 221 9.59 -31.22 22.35
CA LEU A 221 8.55 -31.82 21.49
C LEU A 221 7.28 -32.17 22.29
N ALA A 222 7.35 -32.28 23.62
CA ALA A 222 6.21 -32.51 24.48
C ALA A 222 5.39 -31.23 24.70
N ASP A 223 6.03 -30.07 24.85
CA ASP A 223 5.35 -28.77 24.97
C ASP A 223 4.60 -28.43 23.69
N ALA A 224 5.25 -28.61 22.53
CA ALA A 224 4.62 -28.45 21.22
C ALA A 224 3.44 -29.42 21.00
N ARG A 225 3.56 -30.69 21.45
CA ARG A 225 2.43 -31.63 21.45
C ARG A 225 1.30 -31.18 22.37
N GLY A 226 1.62 -30.67 23.56
CA GLY A 226 0.65 -30.21 24.55
C GLY A 226 -0.15 -28.99 24.08
N VAL A 227 0.51 -27.99 23.50
CA VAL A 227 -0.16 -26.79 22.96
C VAL A 227 -0.99 -27.13 21.73
N VAL A 228 -0.41 -27.76 20.70
CA VAL A 228 -1.12 -28.01 19.42
C VAL A 228 -2.20 -29.08 19.58
N PHE A 229 -1.85 -30.27 20.10
CA PHE A 229 -2.77 -31.42 20.15
C PHE A 229 -3.55 -31.54 21.46
N GLY A 230 -3.20 -30.77 22.49
CA GLY A 230 -4.01 -30.56 23.69
C GLY A 230 -4.81 -29.27 23.60
N THR A 231 -4.23 -28.16 24.05
CA THR A 231 -4.94 -26.88 24.27
C THR A 231 -5.66 -26.37 23.01
N THR A 232 -4.96 -26.25 21.89
CA THR A 232 -5.54 -25.74 20.64
C THR A 232 -6.53 -26.74 20.02
N SER A 233 -6.26 -28.05 20.12
CA SER A 233 -7.20 -29.09 19.69
C SER A 233 -8.53 -29.02 20.47
N ASN A 234 -8.46 -28.80 21.79
CA ASN A 234 -9.63 -28.63 22.64
C ASN A 234 -10.40 -27.33 22.32
N PHE A 235 -9.70 -26.23 22.03
CA PHE A 235 -10.34 -24.98 21.58
C PHE A 235 -11.17 -25.19 20.32
N PHE A 236 -10.64 -25.91 19.32
CA PHE A 236 -11.39 -26.25 18.11
C PHE A 236 -12.52 -27.25 18.37
N LEU A 237 -12.32 -28.21 19.27
CA LEU A 237 -13.36 -29.18 19.64
C LEU A 237 -14.55 -28.49 20.32
N GLU A 238 -14.30 -27.51 21.20
CA GLU A 238 -15.35 -26.73 21.85
C GLU A 238 -16.04 -25.79 20.85
N ASN A 239 -15.28 -24.98 20.10
CA ASN A 239 -15.82 -24.02 19.13
C ASN A 239 -16.71 -24.67 18.06
N SER A 240 -16.35 -25.88 17.62
CA SER A 240 -17.05 -26.64 16.59
C SER A 240 -18.17 -27.55 17.12
N TYR A 241 -18.46 -27.50 18.43
CA TYR A 241 -19.45 -28.33 19.11
C TYR A 241 -19.17 -29.85 18.97
N GLY A 242 -17.90 -30.23 19.09
CA GLY A 242 -17.43 -31.62 19.04
C GLY A 242 -17.06 -32.13 17.64
N GLN A 243 -17.12 -31.28 16.61
CA GLN A 243 -17.02 -31.71 15.20
C GLN A 243 -15.59 -31.67 14.63
N THR A 244 -14.65 -30.97 15.27
CA THR A 244 -13.30 -30.70 14.73
C THR A 244 -12.23 -30.83 15.79
N TRP A 245 -11.10 -31.44 15.47
CA TRP A 245 -9.95 -31.53 16.37
C TRP A 245 -8.65 -31.68 15.59
N LEU A 246 -7.52 -31.29 16.19
CA LEU A 246 -6.19 -31.47 15.61
C LEU A 246 -5.63 -32.84 15.99
N THR A 247 -4.96 -33.51 15.05
CA THR A 247 -4.29 -34.80 15.29
C THR A 247 -3.05 -34.97 14.41
N GLY A 248 -2.04 -35.71 14.88
CA GLY A 248 -0.81 -35.95 14.14
C GLY A 248 0.45 -35.92 15.01
N ASP A 249 1.54 -35.44 14.43
CA ASP A 249 2.90 -35.74 14.86
C ASP A 249 3.75 -34.48 15.09
N VAL A 250 4.78 -34.63 15.92
CA VAL A 250 5.72 -33.56 16.27
C VAL A 250 7.14 -34.01 15.91
N TYR A 251 7.80 -33.20 15.09
CA TYR A 251 9.15 -33.38 14.57
C TYR A 251 10.05 -32.22 14.99
N GLY A 252 11.36 -32.45 15.11
CA GLY A 252 12.33 -31.41 15.44
C GLY A 252 13.56 -31.98 16.16
N TRP A 253 14.53 -31.16 16.57
CA TRP A 253 14.76 -29.76 16.19
C TRP A 253 15.68 -29.70 14.97
N TYR A 254 15.28 -29.02 13.89
CA TYR A 254 16.10 -28.92 12.67
C TYR A 254 16.82 -27.57 12.58
N THR A 255 18.16 -27.59 12.63
CA THR A 255 18.96 -26.37 12.37
C THR A 255 19.03 -26.09 10.88
N VAL A 256 18.39 -25.00 10.45
CA VAL A 256 18.26 -24.60 9.05
C VAL A 256 19.32 -23.54 8.67
N PRO A 257 19.79 -23.52 7.40
CA PRO A 257 20.89 -22.65 6.95
C PRO A 257 20.45 -21.20 6.68
N VAL A 258 19.71 -20.61 7.61
CA VAL A 258 19.27 -19.20 7.63
C VAL A 258 19.49 -18.62 9.03
N ASN A 259 19.60 -17.29 9.11
CA ASN A 259 19.99 -16.57 10.32
C ASN A 259 18.78 -16.03 11.10
N SER A 260 18.84 -16.01 12.44
CA SER A 260 17.81 -15.46 13.34
C SER A 260 17.77 -13.92 13.39
N THR A 261 18.33 -13.28 12.37
CA THR A 261 18.42 -11.82 12.18
C THR A 261 17.74 -11.35 10.89
N VAL A 262 17.13 -12.28 10.14
CA VAL A 262 16.41 -12.02 8.88
C VAL A 262 15.13 -12.86 8.88
N CYS A 263 14.01 -12.30 8.42
CA CYS A 263 12.82 -13.09 8.12
C CYS A 263 12.94 -13.73 6.73
N ASP A 264 13.74 -14.81 6.64
CA ASP A 264 13.97 -15.50 5.38
C ASP A 264 12.81 -16.47 5.06
N PRO A 265 12.05 -16.27 3.96
CA PRO A 265 10.94 -17.15 3.59
C PRO A 265 11.37 -18.56 3.17
N ALA A 266 12.68 -18.84 3.03
CA ALA A 266 13.19 -20.19 2.82
C ALA A 266 13.16 -21.05 4.10
N PHE A 267 13.01 -20.46 5.29
CA PHE A 267 12.99 -21.17 6.59
C PHE A 267 12.09 -22.41 6.58
N THR A 268 10.82 -22.27 6.15
CA THR A 268 9.83 -23.36 6.12
C THR A 268 10.18 -24.44 5.09
N SER A 269 10.84 -24.08 3.99
CA SER A 269 11.33 -25.04 2.98
C SER A 269 12.51 -25.88 3.50
N TYR A 270 13.39 -25.27 4.31
CA TYR A 270 14.46 -26.00 4.98
C TYR A 270 13.95 -26.85 6.15
N ALA A 271 12.94 -26.38 6.88
CA ALA A 271 12.27 -27.16 7.93
C ALA A 271 11.55 -28.40 7.36
N ASP A 272 10.81 -28.25 6.25
CA ASP A 272 10.25 -29.37 5.48
C ASP A 272 11.33 -30.38 5.07
N SER A 273 12.47 -29.88 4.58
CA SER A 273 13.60 -30.71 4.12
C SER A 273 14.22 -31.49 5.28
N GLY A 274 14.39 -30.87 6.45
CA GLY A 274 14.90 -31.51 7.67
C GLY A 274 13.96 -32.59 8.20
N ALA A 275 12.65 -32.31 8.27
CA ALA A 275 11.64 -33.28 8.67
C ALA A 275 11.58 -34.47 7.68
N THR A 276 11.59 -34.21 6.38
CA THR A 276 11.58 -35.25 5.34
C THR A 276 12.84 -36.11 5.38
N ALA A 277 14.02 -35.51 5.59
CA ALA A 277 15.28 -36.24 5.76
C ALA A 277 15.32 -37.10 7.03
N ALA A 278 14.56 -36.72 8.06
CA ALA A 278 14.33 -37.53 9.26
C ALA A 278 13.20 -38.57 9.13
N GLY A 279 12.60 -38.70 7.94
CA GLY A 279 11.58 -39.71 7.63
C GLY A 279 10.12 -39.25 7.74
N ALA A 280 9.84 -37.96 7.94
CA ALA A 280 8.47 -37.44 7.94
C ALA A 280 7.84 -37.50 6.54
N ASN A 281 6.67 -38.12 6.41
CA ASN A 281 5.89 -38.06 5.17
C ASN A 281 4.93 -36.88 5.20
N LEU A 282 5.41 -35.69 4.85
CA LEU A 282 4.63 -34.45 4.91
C LEU A 282 3.39 -34.44 4.00
N SER A 283 3.29 -35.34 3.00
CA SER A 283 2.08 -35.48 2.17
C SER A 283 0.92 -36.23 2.85
N ALA A 284 1.11 -36.74 4.06
CA ALA A 284 0.06 -37.39 4.86
C ALA A 284 -0.78 -36.42 5.72
N TYR A 285 -0.46 -35.13 5.71
CA TYR A 285 -1.03 -34.08 6.57
C TYR A 285 -1.67 -32.97 5.74
N THR A 286 -2.77 -32.39 6.25
CA THR A 286 -3.50 -31.27 5.65
C THR A 286 -3.04 -29.91 6.17
N HIS A 287 -2.26 -29.87 7.27
CA HIS A 287 -1.70 -28.66 7.86
C HIS A 287 -0.24 -28.91 8.28
N ILE A 288 0.61 -27.88 8.17
CA ILE A 288 1.98 -27.91 8.69
C ILE A 288 2.23 -26.68 9.57
N VAL A 289 2.49 -26.91 10.86
CA VAL A 289 2.77 -25.87 11.86
C VAL A 289 4.26 -25.87 12.17
N TYR A 290 4.96 -24.82 11.75
CA TYR A 290 6.37 -24.59 12.07
C TYR A 290 6.48 -23.84 13.39
N ILE A 291 7.41 -24.26 14.25
CA ILE A 291 7.73 -23.57 15.50
C ILE A 291 9.20 -23.19 15.48
N THR A 292 9.49 -21.92 15.75
CA THR A 292 10.85 -21.37 15.80
C THR A 292 11.11 -20.70 17.15
N PRO A 293 12.37 -20.58 17.62
CA PRO A 293 12.71 -19.59 18.62
C PRO A 293 12.42 -18.19 18.06
N TYR A 294 12.17 -17.22 18.93
CA TYR A 294 11.85 -15.85 18.53
C TYR A 294 12.94 -15.25 17.62
N ASN A 295 12.59 -14.98 16.37
CA ASN A 295 13.41 -14.35 15.35
C ASN A 295 13.00 -12.88 15.25
N SER A 296 13.81 -11.96 15.80
CA SER A 296 13.55 -10.52 15.74
C SER A 296 13.66 -9.91 14.33
N GLY A 297 14.17 -10.66 13.35
CA GLY A 297 14.08 -10.32 11.94
C GLY A 297 12.66 -10.48 11.37
N CYS A 298 11.86 -11.41 11.91
CA CYS A 298 10.42 -11.51 11.68
C CYS A 298 9.70 -10.67 12.76
N GLY A 299 9.16 -9.51 12.38
CA GLY A 299 8.45 -8.67 13.35
C GLY A 299 7.10 -9.23 13.83
N PHE A 300 6.58 -10.25 13.16
CA PHE A 300 5.30 -10.90 13.47
C PHE A 300 5.47 -11.98 14.55
N SER A 301 4.41 -12.23 15.33
CA SER A 301 4.31 -13.38 16.25
C SER A 301 3.84 -14.65 15.52
N GLY A 302 3.04 -14.48 14.46
CA GLY A 302 2.47 -15.56 13.65
C GLY A 302 2.49 -15.23 12.14
N SER A 303 2.36 -16.26 11.30
CA SER A 303 2.17 -16.11 9.86
C SER A 303 1.57 -17.39 9.25
N ALA A 304 0.38 -17.27 8.67
CA ALA A 304 -0.40 -18.40 8.16
C ALA A 304 -0.78 -18.25 6.68
N THR A 305 -0.96 -19.38 5.98
CA THR A 305 -1.69 -19.38 4.71
C THR A 305 -3.18 -19.32 4.97
N VAL A 306 -3.89 -18.39 4.31
CA VAL A 306 -5.35 -18.37 4.33
C VAL A 306 -5.84 -19.56 3.50
N GLY A 307 -6.37 -20.58 4.17
CA GLY A 307 -6.67 -21.89 3.59
C GLY A 307 -5.43 -22.64 3.07
N GLY A 308 -5.64 -23.52 2.09
CA GLY A 308 -4.61 -24.35 1.46
C GLY A 308 -4.71 -25.83 1.82
N ASN A 309 -4.06 -26.69 1.03
CA ASN A 309 -3.94 -28.12 1.30
C ASN A 309 -2.62 -28.68 0.70
N PRO A 310 -1.57 -28.91 1.51
CA PRO A 310 -1.49 -28.58 2.93
C PRO A 310 -1.48 -27.06 3.15
N SER A 311 -2.20 -26.58 4.17
CA SER A 311 -2.04 -25.23 4.70
C SER A 311 -0.78 -25.14 5.58
N ARG A 312 -0.30 -23.93 5.87
CA ARG A 312 0.95 -23.70 6.61
C ARG A 312 0.81 -22.57 7.64
N ALA A 313 1.47 -22.71 8.78
CA ALA A 313 1.50 -21.73 9.87
C ALA A 313 2.90 -21.66 10.49
N LEU A 314 3.43 -20.46 10.78
CA LEU A 314 4.75 -20.25 11.38
C LEU A 314 4.62 -19.48 12.71
N ILE A 315 4.95 -20.16 13.81
CA ILE A 315 4.83 -19.66 15.19
C ILE A 315 6.20 -19.09 15.64
N ASN A 316 6.30 -17.77 15.75
CA ASN A 316 7.56 -17.05 16.00
C ASN A 316 7.85 -16.87 17.50
N GLY A 317 8.25 -17.93 18.20
CA GLY A 317 8.64 -17.85 19.62
C GLY A 317 7.49 -17.60 20.61
N HIS A 318 6.23 -17.71 20.15
CA HIS A 318 5.01 -17.58 20.94
C HIS A 318 4.19 -18.89 20.85
N LEU A 319 4.69 -19.95 21.48
CA LEU A 319 4.04 -21.26 21.50
C LEU A 319 2.92 -21.31 22.55
N GLU A 320 1.80 -20.67 22.23
CA GLU A 320 0.65 -20.49 23.12
C GLU A 320 -0.69 -20.53 22.34
N LEU A 321 -1.82 -20.68 23.05
CA LEU A 321 -3.14 -20.85 22.42
C LEU A 321 -3.50 -19.69 21.49
N VAL A 322 -3.28 -18.44 21.93
CA VAL A 322 -3.65 -17.25 21.15
C VAL A 322 -3.01 -17.29 19.76
N THR A 323 -1.70 -17.50 19.66
CA THR A 323 -1.02 -17.57 18.37
C THR A 323 -1.37 -18.84 17.59
N VAL A 324 -1.25 -20.04 18.20
CA VAL A 324 -1.47 -21.30 17.45
C VAL A 324 -2.92 -21.45 17.00
N GLY A 325 -3.89 -21.00 17.81
CA GLY A 325 -5.31 -21.00 17.45
C GLY A 325 -5.64 -20.03 16.33
N HIS A 326 -5.07 -18.81 16.37
CA HIS A 326 -5.23 -17.79 15.33
C HIS A 326 -4.66 -18.25 13.98
N GLU A 327 -3.39 -18.72 13.95
CA GLU A 327 -2.76 -19.21 12.72
C GLU A 327 -3.51 -20.42 12.11
N VAL A 328 -4.00 -21.33 12.97
CA VAL A 328 -4.77 -22.48 12.48
C VAL A 328 -6.19 -22.08 12.05
N GLY A 329 -6.77 -21.03 12.63
CA GLY A 329 -7.98 -20.37 12.12
C GLY A 329 -7.81 -19.88 10.69
N HIS A 330 -6.72 -19.17 10.39
CA HIS A 330 -6.37 -18.79 9.01
C HIS A 330 -6.17 -20.00 8.10
N ASN A 331 -5.55 -21.07 8.58
CA ASN A 331 -5.38 -22.32 7.83
C ASN A 331 -6.73 -23.01 7.47
N LEU A 332 -7.78 -22.78 8.26
CA LEU A 332 -9.16 -23.20 7.95
C LEU A 332 -9.91 -22.23 7.02
N GLY A 333 -9.29 -21.12 6.61
CA GLY A 333 -9.88 -20.10 5.74
C GLY A 333 -10.58 -18.95 6.49
N LEU A 334 -10.32 -18.79 7.79
CA LEU A 334 -10.69 -17.56 8.51
C LEU A 334 -9.78 -16.39 8.15
N LEU A 335 -10.29 -15.20 8.43
CA LEU A 335 -9.65 -13.89 8.29
C LEU A 335 -9.97 -13.12 9.58
N HIS A 336 -9.42 -11.91 9.78
CA HIS A 336 -9.57 -11.23 11.07
C HIS A 336 -11.01 -10.88 11.45
N SER A 337 -11.26 -10.81 12.76
CA SER A 337 -12.44 -10.19 13.35
C SER A 337 -12.10 -8.77 13.80
N HIS A 338 -12.96 -7.82 13.43
CA HIS A 338 -12.72 -6.38 13.55
C HIS A 338 -13.70 -5.75 14.56
N SER A 339 -13.47 -4.51 14.97
CA SER A 339 -14.54 -3.67 15.56
C SER A 339 -14.94 -2.54 14.62
N LEU A 340 -16.11 -1.95 14.86
CA LEU A 340 -16.59 -0.73 14.23
C LEU A 340 -17.06 0.24 15.33
N VAL A 341 -16.33 1.34 15.49
CA VAL A 341 -16.53 2.31 16.59
C VAL A 341 -16.71 3.71 16.03
N CYS A 342 -17.77 4.43 16.43
CA CYS A 342 -18.16 5.70 15.83
C CYS A 342 -18.03 6.87 16.79
N SER A 343 -17.46 7.98 16.31
CA SER A 343 -17.01 9.10 17.15
C SER A 343 -18.10 10.15 17.45
N ASP A 344 -19.35 9.86 17.12
CA ASP A 344 -20.52 10.74 17.29
C ASP A 344 -21.60 10.20 18.25
N GLY A 345 -21.37 9.06 18.91
CA GLY A 345 -22.35 8.42 19.79
C GLY A 345 -23.33 7.49 19.07
N THR A 346 -23.00 7.00 17.87
CA THR A 346 -23.76 5.98 17.13
C THR A 346 -23.03 4.64 17.06
N SER A 347 -23.74 3.55 16.75
CA SER A 347 -23.16 2.22 16.51
C SER A 347 -22.86 1.93 15.02
N ILE A 348 -23.39 2.76 14.11
CA ILE A 348 -23.21 2.67 12.65
C ILE A 348 -23.36 4.07 12.02
N GLY A 349 -22.63 4.36 10.94
CA GLY A 349 -22.75 5.64 10.22
C GLY A 349 -21.43 6.24 9.68
N PRO A 350 -21.42 7.57 9.41
CA PRO A 350 -20.33 8.27 8.73
C PRO A 350 -18.98 8.24 9.46
N THR A 351 -19.04 8.31 10.78
CA THR A 351 -17.91 8.63 11.68
C THR A 351 -17.23 7.38 12.23
N CYS A 352 -17.67 6.21 11.77
CA CYS A 352 -17.23 4.92 12.24
C CYS A 352 -15.87 4.54 11.66
N THR A 353 -14.93 4.27 12.55
CA THR A 353 -13.63 3.68 12.20
C THR A 353 -13.73 2.16 12.38
N ARG A 354 -13.40 1.42 11.32
CA ARG A 354 -13.13 -0.02 11.44
C ARG A 354 -11.73 -0.21 12.00
N LEU A 355 -11.60 -0.94 13.10
CA LEU A 355 -10.31 -1.30 13.67
C LEU A 355 -9.95 -2.74 13.28
N GLU A 356 -8.84 -2.88 12.55
CA GLU A 356 -8.17 -4.16 12.32
C GLU A 356 -7.92 -4.85 13.67
N TYR A 357 -8.16 -6.16 13.77
CA TYR A 357 -8.12 -6.93 15.04
C TYR A 357 -9.13 -6.53 16.14
N GLY A 358 -9.97 -5.50 15.94
CA GLY A 358 -10.71 -4.84 17.04
C GLY A 358 -11.70 -5.68 17.86
N ASP A 359 -12.05 -6.90 17.43
CA ASP A 359 -12.96 -7.78 18.17
C ASP A 359 -12.28 -8.36 19.44
N GLY A 360 -12.72 -7.95 20.63
CA GLY A 360 -12.16 -8.43 21.90
C GLY A 360 -12.67 -9.80 22.35
N ILE A 361 -13.69 -10.33 21.69
CA ILE A 361 -14.41 -11.56 22.05
C ILE A 361 -14.36 -12.61 20.93
N ASP A 362 -13.31 -12.53 20.10
CA ASP A 362 -12.94 -13.52 19.09
C ASP A 362 -11.41 -13.65 19.06
N ILE A 363 -10.88 -14.88 19.02
CA ILE A 363 -9.43 -15.13 18.85
C ILE A 363 -8.90 -14.69 17.47
N MET A 364 -9.76 -14.48 16.47
CA MET A 364 -9.42 -13.80 15.20
C MET A 364 -9.38 -12.28 15.34
N GLY A 365 -9.80 -11.74 16.47
CA GLY A 365 -9.52 -10.38 16.94
C GLY A 365 -8.41 -10.41 18.01
N TRP A 366 -8.45 -9.52 19.01
CA TRP A 366 -7.37 -9.37 19.99
C TRP A 366 -7.45 -10.30 21.21
N SER A 367 -8.47 -11.17 21.26
CA SER A 367 -8.74 -12.05 22.40
C SER A 367 -7.72 -13.18 22.58
N ASP A 368 -7.44 -13.58 23.83
CA ASP A 368 -6.51 -14.68 24.11
C ASP A 368 -7.07 -16.07 23.78
N SER A 369 -8.39 -16.26 23.90
CA SER A 369 -9.04 -17.56 23.70
C SER A 369 -10.53 -17.52 23.39
N ALA A 370 -11.14 -16.35 23.17
CA ALA A 370 -12.59 -16.30 22.97
C ALA A 370 -13.03 -17.05 21.70
N HIS A 371 -14.22 -17.64 21.73
CA HIS A 371 -14.82 -18.32 20.60
C HIS A 371 -14.90 -17.42 19.36
N PHE A 372 -14.71 -18.03 18.20
CA PHE A 372 -15.01 -17.40 16.91
C PHE A 372 -16.44 -16.86 16.90
N ASN A 373 -16.67 -15.65 16.35
CA ASN A 373 -18.01 -15.08 16.24
C ASN A 373 -18.92 -15.86 15.28
N ALA A 374 -20.24 -15.65 15.36
CA ALA A 374 -21.21 -16.48 14.64
C ALA A 374 -21.03 -16.50 13.11
N PHE A 375 -20.53 -15.42 12.51
CA PHE A 375 -20.20 -15.37 11.09
C PHE A 375 -18.98 -16.23 10.75
N GLN A 376 -17.92 -16.17 11.56
CA GLN A 376 -16.73 -17.02 11.40
C GLN A 376 -17.11 -18.51 11.55
N LYS A 377 -17.95 -18.86 12.54
CA LYS A 377 -18.45 -20.24 12.72
C LYS A 377 -19.38 -20.70 11.59
N GLU A 378 -20.24 -19.83 11.05
CA GLU A 378 -21.07 -20.16 9.88
C GLU A 378 -20.20 -20.39 8.62
N ARG A 379 -19.14 -19.59 8.40
CA ARG A 379 -18.19 -19.82 7.30
C ARG A 379 -17.45 -21.16 7.39
N LEU A 380 -17.24 -21.68 8.60
CA LEU A 380 -16.69 -23.02 8.85
C LEU A 380 -17.76 -24.12 8.86
N GLY A 381 -19.04 -23.80 8.70
CA GLY A 381 -20.14 -24.74 8.84
C GLY A 381 -20.38 -25.25 10.27
N TRP A 382 -19.66 -24.72 11.28
CA TRP A 382 -19.82 -25.05 12.69
C TRP A 382 -21.10 -24.46 13.30
N LEU A 383 -21.76 -23.57 12.56
CA LEU A 383 -23.15 -23.18 12.74
C LEU A 383 -23.90 -23.31 11.40
N ASN A 384 -25.21 -23.51 11.47
CA ASN A 384 -26.14 -23.43 10.32
C ASN A 384 -25.93 -24.44 9.17
N GLN A 385 -25.12 -25.51 9.37
CA GLN A 385 -24.84 -26.52 8.36
C GLN A 385 -24.92 -27.96 8.91
N GLY A 386 -25.69 -28.82 8.25
CA GLY A 386 -25.72 -30.26 8.54
C GLY A 386 -26.29 -30.58 9.92
N VAL A 387 -25.43 -30.99 10.86
CA VAL A 387 -25.79 -31.30 12.26
C VAL A 387 -25.36 -30.21 13.25
N SER A 388 -24.67 -29.16 12.77
CA SER A 388 -24.28 -28.01 13.58
C SER A 388 -25.50 -27.26 14.13
N PRO A 389 -25.37 -26.61 15.30
CA PRO A 389 -26.46 -25.79 15.86
C PRO A 389 -26.96 -24.71 14.87
N PRO A 390 -28.26 -24.42 14.84
CA PRO A 390 -28.85 -23.53 13.85
C PRO A 390 -28.56 -22.05 14.13
N ILE A 391 -28.69 -21.24 13.07
CA ILE A 391 -28.82 -19.78 13.14
C ILE A 391 -30.23 -19.42 12.66
N THR A 392 -30.99 -18.67 13.45
CA THR A 392 -32.32 -18.20 13.06
C THR A 392 -32.21 -16.97 12.16
N THR A 393 -32.43 -17.15 10.86
CA THR A 393 -32.66 -16.05 9.93
C THR A 393 -33.99 -15.37 10.25
N VAL A 394 -33.95 -14.11 10.66
CA VAL A 394 -35.14 -13.34 11.09
C VAL A 394 -35.86 -12.76 9.89
N GLN A 395 -37.13 -13.13 9.72
CA GLN A 395 -37.98 -12.73 8.58
C GLN A 395 -39.26 -11.99 9.00
N SER A 396 -39.53 -11.88 10.30
CA SER A 396 -40.70 -11.21 10.86
C SER A 396 -40.39 -10.59 12.22
N SER A 397 -41.16 -9.58 12.60
CA SER A 397 -41.11 -9.01 13.95
C SER A 397 -41.55 -10.03 15.00
N GLY A 398 -40.84 -10.12 16.12
CA GLY A 398 -41.14 -11.06 17.21
C GLY A 398 -40.03 -11.15 18.25
N THR A 399 -40.25 -11.97 19.28
CA THR A 399 -39.22 -12.31 20.27
C THR A 399 -38.63 -13.67 19.92
N TYR A 400 -37.33 -13.68 19.66
CA TYR A 400 -36.55 -14.86 19.34
C TYR A 400 -35.77 -15.33 20.56
N LEU A 401 -35.55 -16.64 20.68
CA LEU A 401 -34.75 -17.24 21.75
C LEU A 401 -33.38 -17.65 21.21
N LEU A 402 -32.34 -17.26 21.91
CA LEU A 402 -30.98 -17.73 21.75
C LEU A 402 -30.63 -18.67 22.91
N ASP A 403 -29.94 -19.74 22.58
CA ASP A 403 -29.27 -20.63 23.53
C ASP A 403 -27.91 -20.03 23.95
N LEU A 404 -27.25 -20.62 24.95
CA LEU A 404 -25.86 -20.30 25.28
C LEU A 404 -24.94 -20.56 24.07
N TYR A 405 -24.00 -19.66 23.77
CA TYR A 405 -23.21 -19.74 22.53
C TYR A 405 -22.12 -20.82 22.57
N GLU A 406 -21.63 -21.16 23.76
CA GLU A 406 -20.45 -21.98 23.99
C GLU A 406 -20.73 -23.49 24.00
N PRO A 407 -21.73 -24.01 24.76
CA PRO A 407 -22.01 -25.44 24.80
C PRO A 407 -22.81 -25.92 23.58
N LEU A 408 -22.66 -27.19 23.21
CA LEU A 408 -23.54 -27.84 22.23
C LEU A 408 -25.00 -27.81 22.70
N GLY A 409 -25.91 -27.40 21.81
CA GLY A 409 -27.35 -27.38 22.05
C GLY A 409 -28.13 -27.37 20.75
N ALA A 410 -29.39 -27.81 20.79
CA ALA A 410 -30.26 -27.93 19.61
C ALA A 410 -31.00 -26.64 19.23
N SER A 411 -30.91 -25.60 20.06
CA SER A 411 -31.54 -24.30 19.87
C SER A 411 -30.61 -23.32 19.15
N SER A 412 -31.17 -22.20 18.66
CA SER A 412 -30.42 -21.20 17.88
C SER A 412 -29.28 -20.58 18.68
N LYS A 413 -28.07 -20.58 18.11
CA LYS A 413 -26.87 -19.97 18.75
C LYS A 413 -26.70 -18.48 18.41
N ALA A 414 -27.19 -18.08 17.24
CA ALA A 414 -27.23 -16.68 16.82
C ALA A 414 -28.52 -16.35 16.06
N LEU A 415 -28.88 -15.07 15.99
CA LEU A 415 -29.84 -14.56 15.00
C LEU A 415 -29.09 -14.00 13.81
N LYS A 416 -29.73 -14.04 12.63
CA LYS A 416 -29.21 -13.45 11.39
C LYS A 416 -30.27 -12.55 10.76
N ILE A 417 -30.05 -11.24 10.80
CA ILE A 417 -31.03 -10.22 10.42
C ILE A 417 -30.48 -9.45 9.23
N LEU A 418 -31.28 -9.29 8.16
CA LEU A 418 -30.83 -8.60 6.95
C LEU A 418 -30.59 -7.11 7.22
N LYS A 419 -29.42 -6.59 6.87
CA LYS A 419 -29.11 -5.15 6.94
C LYS A 419 -29.37 -4.46 5.60
N ASN A 420 -28.77 -4.98 4.52
CA ASN A 420 -28.99 -4.46 3.16
C ASN A 420 -28.66 -5.53 2.11
N THR A 421 -28.89 -5.22 0.83
CA THR A 421 -28.36 -6.01 -0.29
C THR A 421 -27.88 -5.09 -1.40
N ASN A 422 -26.64 -5.28 -1.82
CA ASN A 422 -26.03 -4.54 -2.91
C ASN A 422 -26.59 -5.07 -4.25
N LEU A 423 -27.42 -4.26 -4.91
CA LEU A 423 -28.07 -4.64 -6.18
C LEU A 423 -27.10 -4.93 -7.33
N THR A 424 -25.85 -4.47 -7.25
CA THR A 424 -24.84 -4.67 -8.31
C THR A 424 -24.16 -6.04 -8.21
N THR A 425 -23.95 -6.54 -6.98
CA THR A 425 -23.25 -7.82 -6.73
C THR A 425 -24.18 -8.95 -6.31
N GLY A 426 -25.38 -8.63 -5.81
CA GLY A 426 -26.28 -9.58 -5.15
C GLY A 426 -25.85 -9.96 -3.72
N TYR A 427 -24.75 -9.39 -3.20
CA TYR A 427 -24.29 -9.66 -1.83
C TYR A 427 -25.10 -8.88 -0.80
N SER A 428 -25.44 -9.55 0.29
CA SER A 428 -26.22 -9.06 1.41
C SER A 428 -25.33 -8.87 2.65
N GLU A 429 -25.48 -7.72 3.29
CA GLU A 429 -24.90 -7.45 4.61
C GLU A 429 -25.92 -7.86 5.69
N TRP A 430 -25.44 -8.48 6.76
CA TRP A 430 -26.26 -9.06 7.82
C TRP A 430 -25.77 -8.62 9.20
N TYR A 431 -26.71 -8.44 10.12
CA TYR A 431 -26.45 -8.48 11.55
C TYR A 431 -26.44 -9.91 12.06
N TYR A 432 -25.41 -10.29 12.80
CA TYR A 432 -25.36 -11.49 13.63
C TYR A 432 -25.53 -11.05 15.09
N VAL A 433 -26.40 -11.74 15.83
CA VAL A 433 -26.68 -11.43 17.24
C VAL A 433 -26.47 -12.69 18.07
N GLU A 434 -25.56 -12.64 19.04
CA GLU A 434 -25.17 -13.77 19.89
C GLU A 434 -25.13 -13.37 21.37
N VAL A 435 -25.33 -14.34 22.27
CA VAL A 435 -25.23 -14.16 23.73
C VAL A 435 -24.04 -14.94 24.25
N ARG A 436 -23.05 -14.25 24.81
CA ARG A 436 -21.80 -14.82 25.30
C ARG A 436 -21.83 -14.97 26.82
N GLN A 437 -21.30 -16.06 27.35
CA GLN A 437 -21.18 -16.37 28.77
C GLN A 437 -19.77 -16.91 29.09
N PRO A 438 -19.27 -16.79 30.34
CA PRO A 438 -17.90 -17.13 30.68
C PRO A 438 -17.75 -18.65 30.89
N LEU A 439 -17.97 -19.42 29.83
CA LEU A 439 -17.98 -20.87 29.79
C LEU A 439 -16.85 -21.37 28.88
N GLY A 440 -16.16 -22.43 29.31
CA GLY A 440 -15.05 -22.99 28.54
C GLY A 440 -13.98 -21.95 28.20
N PHE A 441 -13.64 -21.81 26.92
CA PHE A 441 -12.63 -20.84 26.46
C PHE A 441 -13.11 -19.37 26.47
N ASP A 442 -14.42 -19.10 26.55
CA ASP A 442 -14.98 -17.75 26.77
C ASP A 442 -14.86 -17.26 28.22
N THR A 443 -14.30 -18.06 29.14
CA THR A 443 -13.87 -17.58 30.47
C THR A 443 -12.89 -16.39 30.40
N VAL A 444 -12.21 -16.19 29.27
CA VAL A 444 -11.40 -15.00 28.98
C VAL A 444 -12.16 -13.68 29.13
N ILE A 445 -13.49 -13.67 28.91
CA ILE A 445 -14.35 -12.49 29.05
C ILE A 445 -14.30 -11.91 30.47
N VAL A 446 -14.08 -12.75 31.50
CA VAL A 446 -14.00 -12.34 32.91
C VAL A 446 -12.58 -12.35 33.50
N THR A 447 -11.57 -12.80 32.74
CA THR A 447 -10.17 -12.90 33.22
C THR A 447 -9.16 -12.06 32.43
N SER A 448 -9.52 -11.56 31.24
CA SER A 448 -8.61 -10.76 30.41
C SER A 448 -8.29 -9.41 31.06
N THR A 449 -7.01 -9.04 31.03
CA THR A 449 -6.50 -7.71 31.40
C THR A 449 -5.93 -6.95 30.20
N LYS A 450 -5.96 -7.54 28.99
CA LYS A 450 -5.58 -6.87 27.74
C LYS A 450 -6.51 -5.69 27.46
N GLY A 451 -5.96 -4.63 26.85
CA GLY A 451 -6.72 -3.41 26.50
C GLY A 451 -7.21 -2.54 27.67
N GLY A 452 -7.05 -3.00 28.92
CA GLY A 452 -7.73 -2.44 30.10
C GLY A 452 -8.69 -3.43 30.78
N GLY A 453 -8.94 -4.58 30.14
CA GLY A 453 -9.94 -5.56 30.53
C GLY A 453 -11.27 -5.34 29.81
N LEU A 454 -11.96 -6.42 29.46
CA LEU A 454 -13.32 -6.36 28.93
C LEU A 454 -14.31 -6.02 30.06
N ASP A 455 -15.33 -5.19 29.81
CA ASP A 455 -16.42 -5.02 30.76
C ASP A 455 -17.36 -6.22 30.70
N SER A 456 -17.00 -7.25 31.46
CA SER A 456 -17.85 -8.42 31.67
C SER A 456 -19.23 -8.09 32.27
N ASN A 457 -19.43 -6.95 32.95
CA ASN A 457 -20.77 -6.57 33.42
C ASN A 457 -21.66 -6.13 32.26
N ASN A 458 -21.10 -5.41 31.29
CA ASN A 458 -21.75 -5.12 30.01
C ASN A 458 -22.01 -6.43 29.24
N ILE A 459 -20.95 -7.19 28.91
CA ILE A 459 -21.02 -8.33 27.98
C ILE A 459 -21.99 -9.40 28.48
N LEU A 460 -21.91 -9.77 29.76
CA LEU A 460 -22.69 -10.87 30.32
C LEU A 460 -24.16 -10.52 30.62
N ASN A 461 -24.55 -9.24 30.50
CA ASN A 461 -25.93 -8.76 30.69
C ASN A 461 -26.54 -8.20 29.38
N GLY A 462 -25.99 -8.57 28.22
CA GLY A 462 -26.47 -8.14 26.91
C GLY A 462 -26.37 -9.20 25.82
N VAL A 463 -26.57 -8.75 24.58
CA VAL A 463 -26.20 -9.50 23.38
C VAL A 463 -25.19 -8.67 22.58
N VAL A 464 -24.18 -9.33 22.04
CA VAL A 464 -23.21 -8.67 21.16
C VAL A 464 -23.69 -8.79 19.72
N VAL A 465 -23.29 -7.82 18.88
CA VAL A 465 -23.81 -7.69 17.52
C VAL A 465 -22.66 -7.45 16.56
N HIS A 466 -22.52 -8.35 15.58
CA HIS A 466 -21.56 -8.19 14.48
C HIS A 466 -22.30 -7.83 13.19
N ILE A 467 -21.71 -6.98 12.35
CA ILE A 467 -22.07 -6.89 10.92
C ILE A 467 -21.15 -7.80 10.11
N ALA A 468 -21.66 -8.43 9.05
CA ALA A 468 -20.81 -9.06 8.03
C ALA A 468 -21.51 -9.15 6.65
N LEU A 469 -20.70 -9.09 5.59
CA LEU A 469 -21.10 -9.16 4.18
C LEU A 469 -20.82 -10.57 3.63
N ASN A 470 -21.78 -11.15 2.90
CA ASN A 470 -21.64 -12.50 2.32
C ASN A 470 -20.90 -12.54 0.95
N ASP A 471 -19.88 -11.70 0.77
CA ASP A 471 -19.06 -11.60 -0.46
C ASP A 471 -18.11 -12.79 -0.70
N ASN A 472 -18.20 -13.84 0.11
CA ASN A 472 -17.23 -14.94 0.28
C ASN A 472 -15.85 -14.52 0.80
N GLY A 473 -15.66 -13.24 1.11
CA GLY A 473 -14.39 -12.59 1.41
C GLY A 473 -13.99 -12.51 2.88
N GLY A 474 -14.90 -12.71 3.83
CA GLY A 474 -14.60 -12.95 5.26
C GLY A 474 -14.03 -11.77 6.07
N ASN A 475 -13.03 -11.04 5.58
CA ASN A 475 -12.35 -9.91 6.25
C ASN A 475 -13.20 -8.62 6.29
N ASN A 476 -14.52 -8.77 6.32
CA ASN A 476 -15.52 -7.70 6.32
C ASN A 476 -16.38 -7.70 7.60
N ASN A 477 -16.27 -8.73 8.43
CA ASN A 477 -17.03 -8.83 9.67
C ASN A 477 -16.56 -7.76 10.68
N ALA A 478 -17.43 -7.22 11.52
CA ALA A 478 -17.04 -6.33 12.60
C ALA A 478 -18.03 -6.37 13.76
N LEU A 479 -17.50 -6.51 14.98
CA LEU A 479 -18.20 -6.25 16.24
C LEU A 479 -18.61 -4.77 16.31
N LEU A 480 -19.86 -4.50 16.65
CA LEU A 480 -20.36 -3.13 16.82
C LEU A 480 -20.23 -2.66 18.26
N ASP A 481 -19.89 -1.39 18.44
CA ASP A 481 -20.06 -0.70 19.72
C ASP A 481 -21.56 -0.45 20.01
N MET A 482 -22.11 -1.16 20.98
CA MET A 482 -23.52 -1.05 21.42
C MET A 482 -23.71 -0.21 22.70
N THR A 483 -22.65 0.42 23.20
CA THR A 483 -22.71 1.50 24.18
C THR A 483 -21.89 2.72 23.69
N PRO A 484 -22.23 3.29 22.52
CA PRO A 484 -21.40 4.31 21.87
C PRO A 484 -21.34 5.65 22.64
N GLU A 485 -22.07 5.78 23.75
CA GLU A 485 -21.85 6.86 24.72
C GLU A 485 -20.45 6.80 25.37
N THR A 486 -19.81 5.63 25.43
CA THR A 486 -18.50 5.38 26.05
C THR A 486 -17.43 5.04 25.00
N TYR A 487 -17.31 5.87 23.95
CA TYR A 487 -16.35 5.71 22.83
C TYR A 487 -14.98 5.14 23.22
N GLN A 488 -14.74 3.89 22.80
CA GLN A 488 -13.51 3.14 23.06
C GLN A 488 -13.10 2.38 21.81
N LEU A 489 -11.89 2.66 21.28
CA LEU A 489 -11.39 2.09 20.02
C LEU A 489 -11.44 0.55 19.95
N TYR A 490 -11.25 -0.13 21.08
CA TYR A 490 -11.21 -1.60 21.17
C TYR A 490 -12.53 -2.23 21.64
N SER A 491 -13.61 -1.43 21.78
CA SER A 491 -14.96 -1.87 22.20
C SER A 491 -14.94 -2.83 23.39
N LEU A 492 -14.57 -2.31 24.59
CA LEU A 492 -14.47 -3.12 25.81
C LEU A 492 -15.86 -3.47 26.40
N ASP A 493 -16.88 -2.71 26.01
CA ASP A 493 -18.28 -2.73 26.42
C ASP A 493 -19.26 -3.01 25.24
N PRO A 494 -19.00 -4.00 24.35
CA PRO A 494 -19.64 -4.11 23.04
C PRO A 494 -21.09 -4.65 23.04
N ALA A 495 -21.66 -5.02 24.19
CA ALA A 495 -22.98 -5.65 24.23
C ALA A 495 -24.13 -4.66 24.39
N LEU A 496 -25.19 -4.89 23.61
CA LEU A 496 -26.48 -4.25 23.81
C LEU A 496 -27.11 -4.87 25.06
N THR A 497 -27.08 -4.14 26.18
CA THR A 497 -27.56 -4.61 27.48
C THR A 497 -29.10 -4.65 27.59
N VAL A 498 -29.63 -5.55 28.41
CA VAL A 498 -31.08 -5.79 28.55
C VAL A 498 -31.85 -4.49 28.81
N GLY A 499 -32.92 -4.28 28.02
CA GLY A 499 -33.76 -3.08 28.09
C GLY A 499 -33.26 -1.89 27.27
N ARG A 500 -32.02 -1.90 26.77
CA ARG A 500 -31.58 -0.98 25.69
C ARG A 500 -32.15 -1.42 24.35
N SER A 501 -32.01 -0.60 23.31
CA SER A 501 -32.37 -0.98 21.94
C SER A 501 -31.47 -0.31 20.91
N PHE A 502 -31.06 -1.07 19.91
CA PHE A 502 -30.37 -0.59 18.72
C PHE A 502 -31.37 -0.47 17.56
N SER A 503 -31.21 0.54 16.70
CA SER A 503 -32.08 0.75 15.54
C SER A 503 -31.28 1.19 14.33
N ASP A 504 -31.49 0.52 13.20
CA ASP A 504 -31.06 0.92 11.86
C ASP A 504 -32.32 1.24 11.02
N PRO A 505 -32.69 2.54 10.88
CA PRO A 505 -33.83 2.95 10.08
C PRO A 505 -33.66 2.68 8.58
N ASP A 506 -32.43 2.69 8.04
CA ASP A 506 -32.18 2.41 6.62
C ASP A 506 -32.48 0.94 6.32
N ALA A 507 -32.03 0.02 7.17
CA ALA A 507 -32.41 -1.41 7.13
C ALA A 507 -33.87 -1.68 7.57
N GLY A 508 -34.48 -0.77 8.33
CA GLY A 508 -35.79 -0.97 8.95
C GLY A 508 -35.76 -1.97 10.12
N VAL A 509 -34.63 -2.07 10.83
CA VAL A 509 -34.40 -3.07 11.89
C VAL A 509 -34.27 -2.39 13.26
N THR A 510 -34.96 -2.91 14.27
CA THR A 510 -34.71 -2.59 15.68
C THR A 510 -34.47 -3.87 16.47
N ILE A 511 -33.43 -3.89 17.31
CA ILE A 511 -33.01 -5.03 18.13
C ILE A 511 -33.10 -4.62 19.61
N THR A 512 -33.74 -5.44 20.43
CA THR A 512 -34.01 -5.19 21.85
C THR A 512 -33.75 -6.48 22.67
N PRO A 513 -32.72 -6.55 23.53
CA PRO A 513 -32.54 -7.70 24.41
C PRO A 513 -33.58 -7.62 25.55
N VAL A 514 -34.47 -8.61 25.59
CA VAL A 514 -35.60 -8.68 26.54
C VAL A 514 -35.19 -9.33 27.85
N SER A 515 -34.30 -10.34 27.80
CA SER A 515 -33.62 -10.87 28.98
C SER A 515 -32.41 -11.73 28.61
N VAL A 516 -31.33 -11.64 29.38
CA VAL A 516 -30.23 -12.62 29.40
C VAL A 516 -30.38 -13.47 30.65
N ARG A 517 -30.06 -14.78 30.56
CA ARG A 517 -30.20 -15.78 31.63
C ARG A 517 -29.09 -16.82 31.52
N SER A 518 -28.94 -17.65 32.55
CA SER A 518 -28.07 -18.84 32.56
C SER A 518 -28.47 -19.97 31.57
N THR A 519 -29.43 -19.70 30.68
CA THR A 519 -29.92 -20.62 29.63
C THR A 519 -30.01 -19.91 28.27
N GLY A 520 -29.21 -18.86 28.06
CA GLY A 520 -29.25 -18.02 26.86
C GLY A 520 -30.11 -16.76 27.01
N ALA A 521 -30.59 -16.21 25.89
CA ALA A 521 -31.25 -14.91 25.83
C ALA A 521 -32.60 -14.93 25.10
N ALA A 522 -33.41 -13.91 25.39
CA ALA A 522 -34.59 -13.56 24.61
C ALA A 522 -34.36 -12.19 23.97
N VAL A 523 -34.49 -12.10 22.64
CA VAL A 523 -34.22 -10.90 21.85
C VAL A 523 -35.47 -10.55 21.04
N GLY A 524 -36.06 -9.39 21.34
CA GLY A 524 -37.06 -8.78 20.48
C GLY A 524 -36.39 -8.20 19.24
N VAL A 525 -36.90 -8.55 18.06
CA VAL A 525 -36.55 -7.91 16.81
C VAL A 525 -37.82 -7.34 16.20
N ALA A 526 -37.80 -6.06 15.82
CA ALA A 526 -38.86 -5.44 15.04
C ALA A 526 -38.33 -5.12 13.65
N LEU A 527 -39.06 -5.58 12.63
CA LEU A 527 -38.86 -5.25 11.23
C LEU A 527 -39.94 -4.25 10.79
N GLY A 528 -39.50 -3.10 10.28
CA GLY A 528 -40.34 -2.08 9.64
C GLY A 528 -40.12 -2.04 8.13
N ALA A 529 -40.64 -1.00 7.49
CA ALA A 529 -40.25 -0.69 6.11
C ALA A 529 -38.84 -0.05 6.12
N PRO A 530 -37.86 -0.58 5.38
CA PRO A 530 -36.52 0.01 5.29
C PRO A 530 -36.57 1.41 4.67
N ALA A 531 -36.01 2.42 5.36
CA ALA A 531 -35.90 3.77 4.81
C ALA A 531 -34.91 3.82 3.63
N CYS A 532 -33.97 2.88 3.53
CA CYS A 532 -33.15 2.67 2.35
C CYS A 532 -32.72 1.21 2.21
N ASN A 533 -33.52 0.43 1.48
CA ASN A 533 -33.22 -0.98 1.21
C ASN A 533 -31.93 -1.21 0.39
N THR A 534 -31.49 -0.21 -0.39
CA THR A 534 -30.50 -0.39 -1.48
C THR A 534 -29.59 0.83 -1.65
N ARG A 535 -28.62 1.00 -0.74
CA ARG A 535 -27.47 1.89 -0.99
C ARG A 535 -26.59 1.34 -2.12
N SER A 536 -25.92 2.20 -2.87
CA SER A 536 -25.08 1.76 -3.99
C SER A 536 -23.85 2.66 -4.23
N THR A 537 -22.82 2.08 -4.84
CA THR A 537 -21.58 2.78 -5.21
C THR A 537 -21.88 3.88 -6.23
N PRO A 538 -21.53 5.16 -5.98
CA PRO A 538 -21.87 6.27 -6.87
C PRO A 538 -21.14 6.18 -8.21
N THR A 539 -21.73 6.73 -9.27
CA THR A 539 -21.01 6.92 -10.54
C THR A 539 -20.22 8.22 -10.46
N VAL A 540 -18.92 8.18 -10.78
CA VAL A 540 -18.03 9.36 -10.77
C VAL A 540 -17.37 9.51 -12.13
N ALA A 541 -17.28 10.74 -12.63
CA ALA A 541 -16.51 11.08 -13.82
C ALA A 541 -15.70 12.37 -13.63
N LEU A 542 -14.57 12.48 -14.33
CA LEU A 542 -13.80 13.71 -14.48
C LEU A 542 -13.79 14.14 -15.94
N SER A 543 -14.09 15.41 -16.19
CA SER A 543 -14.06 16.01 -17.54
C SER A 543 -13.27 17.34 -17.54
N PRO A 544 -12.37 17.58 -18.51
CA PRO A 544 -11.94 16.64 -19.55
C PRO A 544 -11.06 15.53 -18.94
N SER A 545 -11.18 14.30 -19.45
CA SER A 545 -10.34 13.17 -19.02
C SER A 545 -8.84 13.35 -19.34
N LYS A 546 -8.51 14.32 -20.19
CA LYS A 546 -7.15 14.81 -20.43
C LYS A 546 -7.19 16.30 -20.78
N SER A 547 -6.34 17.09 -20.13
CA SER A 547 -6.24 18.52 -20.38
C SER A 547 -5.53 18.86 -21.69
N GLU A 548 -5.64 20.11 -22.10
CA GLU A 548 -4.70 20.74 -23.02
C GLU A 548 -3.28 20.78 -22.42
N THR A 549 -2.29 21.02 -23.28
CA THR A 549 -0.87 21.07 -22.89
C THR A 549 -0.49 22.47 -22.41
N VAL A 550 -0.23 22.62 -21.12
CA VAL A 550 0.02 23.93 -20.47
C VAL A 550 1.44 24.05 -19.89
N PRO A 551 1.90 25.28 -19.58
CA PRO A 551 3.10 25.48 -18.76
C PRO A 551 2.98 24.89 -17.34
N ALA A 552 4.13 24.69 -16.70
CA ALA A 552 4.19 24.45 -15.25
C ALA A 552 3.83 25.74 -14.49
N GLY A 553 3.08 25.64 -13.40
CA GLY A 553 2.50 26.80 -12.70
C GLY A 553 1.07 27.16 -13.08
N THR A 554 0.52 26.55 -14.15
CA THR A 554 -0.86 26.82 -14.58
C THR A 554 -1.88 26.16 -13.65
N ALA A 555 -2.98 26.85 -13.37
CA ALA A 555 -4.16 26.25 -12.77
C ALA A 555 -5.05 25.68 -13.90
N LEU A 556 -5.44 24.42 -13.78
CA LEU A 556 -6.35 23.73 -14.69
C LEU A 556 -7.61 23.27 -13.95
N THR A 557 -8.72 23.24 -14.67
CA THR A 557 -10.06 23.04 -14.11
C THR A 557 -10.70 21.78 -14.69
N TYR A 558 -11.23 20.94 -13.82
CA TYR A 558 -11.95 19.71 -14.16
C TYR A 558 -13.36 19.74 -13.55
N THR A 559 -14.36 19.33 -14.30
CA THR A 559 -15.70 19.04 -13.78
C THR A 559 -15.66 17.64 -13.15
N VAL A 560 -15.97 17.55 -11.85
CA VAL A 560 -16.23 16.29 -11.15
C VAL A 560 -17.73 16.05 -11.19
N SER A 561 -18.17 15.05 -11.95
CA SER A 561 -19.59 14.66 -12.01
C SER A 561 -19.84 13.48 -11.10
N VAL A 562 -20.92 13.53 -10.32
CA VAL A 562 -21.32 12.49 -9.36
C VAL A 562 -22.80 12.16 -9.58
N THR A 563 -23.12 10.87 -9.68
CA THR A 563 -24.50 10.36 -9.70
C THR A 563 -24.73 9.48 -8.48
N ASN A 564 -25.82 9.74 -7.76
CA ASN A 564 -26.25 8.85 -6.70
C ASN A 564 -26.95 7.62 -7.31
N ASN A 565 -26.38 6.44 -7.09
CA ASN A 565 -26.91 5.16 -7.59
C ASN A 565 -27.78 4.43 -6.55
N ASP A 566 -28.04 5.03 -5.37
CA ASP A 566 -28.98 4.52 -4.36
C ASP A 566 -30.37 4.26 -4.96
N GLY A 567 -31.13 3.33 -4.37
CA GLY A 567 -32.50 3.04 -4.78
C GLY A 567 -33.51 4.15 -4.47
N ALA A 568 -34.59 4.21 -5.25
CA ALA A 568 -35.52 5.34 -5.27
C ALA A 568 -36.30 5.61 -3.96
N THR A 569 -36.28 4.69 -2.99
CA THR A 569 -36.90 4.90 -1.66
C THR A 569 -35.98 5.63 -0.68
N CYS A 570 -34.66 5.65 -0.95
CA CYS A 570 -33.66 6.14 -0.02
C CYS A 570 -33.71 7.67 0.17
N PRO A 571 -33.38 8.21 1.36
CA PRO A 571 -33.16 9.64 1.52
C PRO A 571 -31.88 10.06 0.80
N ALA A 572 -31.81 11.35 0.42
CA ALA A 572 -30.68 11.93 -0.28
C ALA A 572 -29.36 11.75 0.49
N SER A 573 -28.35 11.22 -0.20
CA SER A 573 -27.02 10.95 0.37
C SER A 573 -26.14 12.18 0.23
N SER A 574 -25.47 12.56 1.33
CA SER A 574 -24.28 13.41 1.26
C SER A 574 -23.11 12.56 0.79
N PHE A 575 -22.39 12.99 -0.24
CA PHE A 575 -21.17 12.35 -0.72
C PHE A 575 -19.96 13.17 -0.30
N LEU A 576 -18.94 12.51 0.24
CA LEU A 576 -17.64 13.12 0.56
C LEU A 576 -16.73 13.04 -0.67
N LEU A 577 -16.12 14.16 -1.04
CA LEU A 577 -15.26 14.31 -2.22
C LEU A 577 -13.82 14.60 -1.81
N GLN A 578 -12.86 13.84 -2.37
CA GLN A 578 -11.43 13.97 -2.12
C GLN A 578 -10.66 14.02 -3.45
N ALA A 579 -9.70 14.95 -3.55
CA ALA A 579 -8.82 15.07 -4.70
C ALA A 579 -7.40 14.60 -4.35
N PHE A 580 -6.82 13.74 -5.20
CA PHE A 580 -5.43 13.31 -5.09
C PHE A 580 -4.66 13.79 -6.32
N VAL A 581 -3.54 14.46 -6.06
CA VAL A 581 -2.63 15.09 -7.03
C VAL A 581 -1.18 14.82 -6.61
N PRO A 582 -0.18 14.99 -7.49
CA PRO A 582 1.22 14.73 -7.14
C PRO A 582 1.73 15.59 -5.98
N SER A 583 2.78 15.13 -5.29
CA SER A 583 3.45 15.90 -4.24
C SER A 583 3.87 17.29 -4.71
N ASP A 584 3.76 18.29 -3.84
CA ASP A 584 4.02 19.72 -4.10
C ASP A 584 3.04 20.42 -5.07
N TRP A 585 1.94 19.77 -5.47
CA TRP A 585 0.85 20.38 -6.23
C TRP A 585 -0.29 20.81 -5.30
N THR A 586 -1.14 21.75 -5.75
CA THR A 586 -2.35 22.14 -5.01
C THR A 586 -3.61 21.70 -5.74
N ALA A 587 -4.62 21.30 -4.97
CA ALA A 587 -5.96 20.97 -5.44
C ALA A 587 -7.01 21.70 -4.60
N ALA A 588 -8.06 22.19 -5.24
CA ALA A 588 -9.23 22.77 -4.60
C ALA A 588 -10.49 22.10 -5.16
N LEU A 589 -11.32 21.55 -4.28
CA LEU A 589 -12.55 20.81 -4.58
C LEU A 589 -13.56 21.07 -3.47
N ALA A 590 -14.85 21.17 -3.81
CA ALA A 590 -15.90 21.20 -2.79
C ALA A 590 -15.92 19.86 -2.04
N PRO A 591 -15.88 19.85 -0.69
CA PRO A 591 -15.69 18.62 0.09
C PRO A 591 -16.94 17.72 0.10
N THR A 592 -18.11 18.24 -0.25
CA THR A 592 -19.38 17.50 -0.24
C THR A 592 -20.30 17.83 -1.42
N LEU A 593 -21.16 16.87 -1.77
CA LEU A 593 -22.34 17.04 -2.64
C LEU A 593 -23.51 16.21 -2.09
N THR A 594 -24.68 16.81 -1.87
CA THR A 594 -25.88 16.08 -1.42
C THR A 594 -26.81 15.78 -2.60
N LEU A 595 -27.15 14.50 -2.80
CA LEU A 595 -27.90 14.03 -3.98
C LEU A 595 -29.00 13.03 -3.62
N SER A 596 -30.22 13.31 -4.07
CA SER A 596 -31.32 12.33 -4.08
C SER A 596 -30.96 11.10 -4.93
N PRO A 597 -31.55 9.92 -4.67
CA PRO A 597 -31.40 8.74 -5.53
C PRO A 597 -31.63 9.04 -7.02
N GLY A 598 -30.79 8.49 -7.88
CA GLY A 598 -30.82 8.70 -9.33
C GLY A 598 -30.42 10.11 -9.80
N ALA A 599 -30.22 11.07 -8.90
CA ALA A 599 -29.82 12.42 -9.28
C ALA A 599 -28.31 12.50 -9.56
N SER A 600 -27.95 13.35 -10.53
CA SER A 600 -26.57 13.72 -10.82
C SER A 600 -26.35 15.21 -10.57
N ALA A 601 -25.19 15.55 -10.01
CA ALA A 601 -24.68 16.92 -10.01
C ALA A 601 -23.22 16.95 -10.44
N SER A 602 -22.63 18.15 -10.45
CA SER A 602 -21.20 18.30 -10.67
C SER A 602 -20.64 19.44 -9.85
N THR A 603 -19.35 19.35 -9.54
CA THR A 603 -18.57 20.40 -8.90
C THR A 603 -17.24 20.60 -9.62
N THR A 604 -16.47 21.59 -9.18
CA THR A 604 -15.24 22.02 -9.84
C THR A 604 -14.02 21.59 -9.03
N LEU A 605 -13.12 20.82 -9.67
CA LEU A 605 -11.78 20.51 -9.19
C LEU A 605 -10.77 21.39 -9.91
N THR A 606 -10.16 22.33 -9.20
CA THR A 606 -9.05 23.15 -9.71
C THR A 606 -7.74 22.57 -9.22
N VAL A 607 -6.80 22.29 -10.13
CA VAL A 607 -5.47 21.73 -9.82
C VAL A 607 -4.38 22.65 -10.38
N THR A 608 -3.40 23.00 -9.55
CA THR A 608 -2.26 23.83 -9.95
C THR A 608 -0.96 23.06 -9.76
N SER A 609 -0.16 22.98 -10.82
CA SER A 609 1.21 22.45 -10.75
C SER A 609 2.18 23.49 -10.19
N PRO A 610 3.25 23.11 -9.45
CA PRO A 610 4.31 24.06 -9.11
C PRO A 610 5.09 24.45 -10.38
N THR A 611 5.64 25.66 -10.42
CA THR A 611 6.41 26.17 -11.57
C THR A 611 7.70 25.38 -11.87
N SER A 612 8.13 24.54 -10.93
CA SER A 612 9.24 23.58 -11.06
C SER A 612 8.85 22.23 -11.67
N ALA A 613 7.55 21.96 -11.88
CA ALA A 613 7.08 20.68 -12.40
C ALA A 613 7.57 20.44 -13.85
N ALA A 614 8.07 19.24 -14.11
CA ALA A 614 8.77 18.94 -15.35
C ALA A 614 7.84 18.32 -16.40
N ALA A 615 7.91 18.82 -17.65
CA ALA A 615 7.12 18.35 -18.80
C ALA A 615 6.84 16.83 -18.82
N ALA A 616 5.57 16.49 -18.66
CA ALA A 616 5.00 15.14 -18.64
C ALA A 616 3.47 15.21 -18.51
N SER A 617 2.82 14.05 -18.54
CA SER A 617 1.44 13.87 -18.12
C SER A 617 1.38 13.40 -16.67
N TYR A 618 0.48 14.00 -15.88
CA TYR A 618 0.28 13.78 -14.46
C TYR A 618 -1.17 13.39 -14.20
N ASN A 619 -1.42 12.41 -13.33
CA ASN A 619 -2.79 12.04 -12.99
C ASN A 619 -3.39 13.05 -12.02
N VAL A 620 -4.67 13.32 -12.22
CA VAL A 620 -5.56 14.01 -11.29
C VAL A 620 -6.68 13.03 -10.96
N THR A 621 -6.84 12.70 -9.69
CA THR A 621 -7.78 11.67 -9.24
C THR A 621 -8.83 12.29 -8.33
N ALA A 622 -10.10 11.97 -8.55
CA ALA A 622 -11.19 12.32 -7.66
C ALA A 622 -11.80 11.04 -7.08
N ARG A 623 -11.73 10.86 -5.76
CA ARG A 623 -12.45 9.82 -5.02
C ARG A 623 -13.72 10.42 -4.45
N VAL A 624 -14.82 9.71 -4.57
CA VAL A 624 -16.12 10.10 -4.00
C VAL A 624 -16.70 8.89 -3.27
N MET A 625 -17.17 9.11 -2.05
CA MET A 625 -17.79 8.07 -1.23
C MET A 625 -19.12 8.57 -0.66
N ASN A 626 -20.10 7.68 -0.47
CA ASN A 626 -21.26 8.01 0.34
C ASN A 626 -20.76 8.35 1.75
N GLY A 627 -21.15 9.53 2.25
CA GLY A 627 -20.65 10.06 3.52
C GLY A 627 -21.02 9.19 4.71
N SER A 628 -22.26 8.68 4.74
CA SER A 628 -22.75 7.81 5.82
C SER A 628 -22.31 6.36 5.68
N TYR A 629 -21.87 5.95 4.49
CA TYR A 629 -21.58 4.57 4.13
C TYR A 629 -20.36 4.50 3.21
N THR A 630 -19.19 4.73 3.79
CA THR A 630 -17.93 4.96 3.05
C THR A 630 -17.44 3.75 2.25
N GLN A 631 -18.02 2.56 2.44
CA GLN A 631 -17.81 1.39 1.56
C GLN A 631 -18.35 1.61 0.14
N TYR A 632 -19.37 2.46 -0.04
CA TYR A 632 -19.89 2.87 -1.35
C TYR A 632 -19.05 4.01 -1.92
N ALA A 633 -17.84 3.67 -2.37
CA ALA A 633 -16.86 4.61 -2.93
C ALA A 633 -16.48 4.28 -4.38
N ALA A 634 -16.26 5.33 -5.17
CA ALA A 634 -15.80 5.24 -6.55
C ALA A 634 -14.71 6.29 -6.83
N ILE A 635 -13.92 6.04 -7.88
CA ILE A 635 -12.77 6.85 -8.26
C ILE A 635 -12.87 7.18 -9.76
N ALA A 636 -12.62 8.44 -10.10
CA ALA A 636 -12.42 8.90 -11.47
C ALA A 636 -11.02 9.50 -11.66
N TYR A 637 -10.52 9.41 -12.88
CA TYR A 637 -9.19 9.88 -13.26
C TYR A 637 -9.24 10.86 -14.44
N ALA A 638 -8.41 11.88 -14.40
CA ALA A 638 -8.07 12.75 -15.52
C ALA A 638 -6.55 12.95 -15.61
N ILE A 639 -6.09 13.51 -16.73
CA ILE A 639 -4.67 13.73 -17.01
C ILE A 639 -4.39 15.22 -17.18
N TYR A 640 -3.63 15.81 -16.26
CA TYR A 640 -2.99 17.12 -16.43
C TYR A 640 -1.78 16.96 -17.35
N VAL A 641 -1.61 17.82 -18.36
CA VAL A 641 -0.48 17.77 -19.30
C VAL A 641 0.41 19.02 -19.21
N ILE A 642 1.63 18.85 -18.68
CA ILE A 642 2.68 19.89 -18.72
C ILE A 642 3.48 19.76 -20.02
N GLY A 643 3.47 20.81 -20.83
CA GLY A 643 4.31 20.92 -22.01
C GLY A 643 5.78 21.18 -21.68
N SER A 644 6.68 20.81 -22.59
CA SER A 644 8.04 21.34 -22.54
C SER A 644 8.00 22.85 -22.72
N SER A 645 8.72 23.59 -21.87
CA SER A 645 8.99 25.02 -22.05
C SER A 645 9.98 25.27 -23.19
N SER A 646 9.64 24.79 -24.39
CA SER A 646 9.96 25.47 -25.63
C SER A 646 9.30 26.83 -25.57
N GLY A 647 10.00 27.80 -24.97
CA GLY A 647 9.43 29.10 -24.67
C GLY A 647 8.92 29.78 -25.94
N THR A 648 7.61 29.91 -26.06
CA THR A 648 6.94 30.83 -26.99
C THR A 648 7.06 32.28 -26.51
N GLY A 649 8.28 32.62 -26.07
CA GLY A 649 8.74 33.98 -25.85
C GLY A 649 9.75 34.27 -26.95
N SER A 650 9.43 35.24 -27.80
CA SER A 650 10.29 35.72 -28.89
C SER A 650 11.45 36.56 -28.34
N THR A 651 12.14 36.07 -27.30
CA THR A 651 12.96 36.91 -26.43
C THR A 651 14.38 36.40 -26.18
N LEU A 652 15.27 37.35 -25.91
CA LEU A 652 16.67 37.12 -25.52
C LEU A 652 16.86 37.48 -24.05
N ASP A 653 17.60 36.64 -23.33
CA ASP A 653 18.19 36.99 -22.04
C ASP A 653 19.35 37.96 -22.31
N VAL A 654 19.26 39.19 -21.80
CA VAL A 654 20.21 40.27 -22.06
C VAL A 654 20.71 40.86 -20.74
N SER A 655 22.03 40.93 -20.58
CA SER A 655 22.68 41.64 -19.47
C SER A 655 23.53 42.78 -20.00
N VAL A 656 23.50 43.94 -19.35
CA VAL A 656 24.34 45.11 -19.68
C VAL A 656 25.18 45.52 -18.47
N SER A 657 26.45 45.88 -18.71
CA SER A 657 27.38 46.38 -17.69
C SER A 657 28.35 47.40 -18.28
N THR A 658 28.76 48.39 -17.49
CA THR A 658 29.90 49.27 -17.79
C THR A 658 31.20 48.73 -17.19
N ASP A 659 32.37 49.12 -17.72
CA ASP A 659 33.67 48.71 -17.15
C ASP A 659 33.91 49.25 -15.72
N LYS A 660 33.26 50.36 -15.37
CA LYS A 660 33.31 51.00 -14.04
C LYS A 660 31.94 51.56 -13.66
N PRO A 661 31.63 51.72 -12.35
CA PRO A 661 30.41 52.38 -11.89
C PRO A 661 30.47 53.91 -11.94
N SER A 662 31.66 54.51 -12.07
CA SER A 662 31.80 55.97 -12.23
C SER A 662 33.04 56.38 -13.03
N TYR A 663 32.95 57.56 -13.64
CA TYR A 663 33.92 58.13 -14.58
C TYR A 663 34.09 59.63 -14.35
N THR A 664 35.10 60.23 -14.99
CA THR A 664 35.27 61.69 -15.11
C THR A 664 35.32 62.13 -16.57
N GLY A 665 35.19 63.43 -16.83
CA GLY A 665 35.33 64.01 -18.18
C GLY A 665 36.62 63.58 -18.90
N ASN A 666 36.55 63.48 -20.23
CA ASN A 666 37.59 62.93 -21.13
C ASN A 666 37.87 61.40 -21.03
N GLN A 667 37.28 60.67 -20.06
CA GLN A 667 37.37 59.20 -20.01
C GLN A 667 36.47 58.51 -21.05
N THR A 668 36.69 57.21 -21.28
CA THR A 668 35.85 56.39 -22.17
C THR A 668 35.09 55.34 -21.36
N VAL A 669 33.76 55.36 -21.48
CA VAL A 669 32.85 54.35 -20.94
C VAL A 669 32.81 53.18 -21.92
N SER A 670 33.16 51.97 -21.47
CA SER A 670 32.99 50.74 -22.25
C SER A 670 31.72 50.01 -21.77
N VAL A 671 30.66 50.06 -22.58
CA VAL A 671 29.40 49.38 -22.30
C VAL A 671 29.44 48.00 -22.96
N THR A 672 29.32 46.94 -22.17
CA THR A 672 29.20 45.56 -22.66
C THR A 672 27.75 45.10 -22.54
N ALA A 673 27.20 44.56 -23.62
CA ALA A 673 25.98 43.77 -23.61
C ALA A 673 26.32 42.30 -23.84
N LYS A 674 25.58 41.38 -23.21
CA LYS A 674 25.66 39.94 -23.51
C LYS A 674 24.26 39.40 -23.76
N ALA A 675 24.12 38.57 -24.78
CA ALA A 675 22.86 38.00 -25.23
C ALA A 675 22.89 36.46 -25.16
N ARG A 676 21.84 35.88 -24.60
CA ARG A 676 21.66 34.44 -24.42
C ARG A 676 20.25 33.99 -24.81
N SER A 677 20.13 32.72 -25.18
CA SER A 677 18.86 32.04 -25.39
C SER A 677 19.00 30.59 -24.92
N GLY A 678 18.07 30.11 -24.09
CA GLY A 678 18.18 28.79 -23.43
C GLY A 678 19.48 28.61 -22.63
N GLY A 679 20.04 29.70 -22.07
CA GLY A 679 21.35 29.71 -21.39
C GLY A 679 22.58 29.69 -22.30
N SER A 680 22.42 29.45 -23.61
CA SER A 680 23.51 29.44 -24.59
C SER A 680 23.79 30.84 -25.14
N PRO A 681 25.06 31.21 -25.42
CA PRO A 681 25.39 32.49 -26.07
C PRO A 681 24.77 32.64 -27.46
N VAL A 682 24.33 33.86 -27.80
CA VAL A 682 23.77 34.17 -29.12
C VAL A 682 24.72 35.10 -29.87
N SER A 683 25.47 34.53 -30.82
CA SER A 683 26.36 35.27 -31.73
C SER A 683 25.58 35.92 -32.89
N ASN A 684 26.16 36.94 -33.52
CA ASN A 684 25.60 37.68 -34.65
C ASN A 684 24.15 38.16 -34.40
N ALA A 685 23.86 38.60 -33.17
CA ALA A 685 22.67 39.38 -32.85
C ALA A 685 23.02 40.87 -32.98
N SER A 686 22.14 41.66 -33.58
CA SER A 686 22.29 43.11 -33.66
C SER A 686 22.07 43.72 -32.29
N VAL A 687 22.90 44.70 -31.90
CA VAL A 687 22.79 45.39 -30.61
C VAL A 687 22.80 46.90 -30.83
N THR A 688 21.75 47.58 -30.39
CA THR A 688 21.67 49.04 -30.30
C THR A 688 21.93 49.45 -28.86
N PHE A 689 23.07 50.09 -28.61
CA PHE A 689 23.38 50.74 -27.35
C PHE A 689 22.86 52.17 -27.35
N ALA A 690 22.28 52.61 -26.24
CA ALA A 690 21.81 53.97 -26.04
C ALA A 690 22.22 54.47 -24.65
N ILE A 691 23.02 55.54 -24.59
CA ILE A 691 23.48 56.17 -23.35
C ILE A 691 22.69 57.46 -23.15
N THR A 692 21.82 57.46 -22.15
CA THR A 692 21.14 58.66 -21.64
C THR A 692 22.06 59.37 -20.63
N LYS A 693 22.38 60.63 -20.92
CA LYS A 693 23.14 61.53 -20.03
C LYS A 693 22.24 62.07 -18.92
N SER A 694 22.83 62.65 -17.87
CA SER A 694 22.11 63.23 -16.73
C SER A 694 21.14 64.37 -17.11
N ASN A 695 21.38 65.07 -18.24
CA ASN A 695 20.48 66.08 -18.79
C ASN A 695 19.40 65.51 -19.75
N GLY A 696 19.23 64.19 -19.81
CA GLY A 696 18.26 63.51 -20.69
C GLY A 696 18.70 63.35 -22.15
N THR A 697 19.82 63.94 -22.59
CA THR A 697 20.34 63.76 -23.96
C THR A 697 20.73 62.29 -24.18
N VAL A 698 20.35 61.69 -25.31
CA VAL A 698 20.69 60.31 -25.65
C VAL A 698 21.73 60.27 -26.77
N VAL A 699 22.75 59.42 -26.63
CA VAL A 699 23.70 59.08 -27.71
C VAL A 699 23.66 57.56 -27.94
N SER A 700 23.52 57.15 -29.19
CA SER A 700 23.39 55.73 -29.56
C SER A 700 24.52 55.24 -30.47
N GLN A 701 24.84 53.95 -30.37
CA GLN A 701 25.78 53.23 -31.24
C GLN A 701 25.23 51.83 -31.53
N THR A 702 25.58 51.23 -32.67
CA THR A 702 25.22 49.85 -33.00
C THR A 702 26.45 48.94 -33.09
N ALA A 703 26.25 47.67 -32.77
CA ALA A 703 27.25 46.61 -32.87
C ALA A 703 26.58 45.26 -33.16
N SER A 704 27.34 44.17 -33.15
CA SER A 704 26.80 42.81 -33.15
C SER A 704 27.55 41.93 -32.16
N THR A 705 26.90 40.88 -31.66
CA THR A 705 27.49 39.96 -30.68
C THR A 705 28.50 39.00 -31.31
N ASP A 706 29.61 38.77 -30.60
CA ASP A 706 30.65 37.81 -30.96
C ASP A 706 30.25 36.34 -30.69
N SER A 707 31.18 35.41 -30.89
CA SER A 707 30.99 33.98 -30.60
C SER A 707 30.74 33.65 -29.12
N THR A 708 31.04 34.57 -28.20
CA THR A 708 30.72 34.48 -26.75
C THR A 708 29.37 35.10 -26.40
N GLY A 709 28.63 35.60 -27.40
CA GLY A 709 27.38 36.33 -27.23
C GLY A 709 27.56 37.75 -26.71
N SER A 710 28.77 38.31 -26.75
CA SER A 710 29.11 39.63 -26.19
C SER A 710 29.23 40.70 -27.28
N ALA A 711 28.73 41.90 -27.02
CA ALA A 711 28.98 43.10 -27.84
C ALA A 711 29.48 44.24 -26.95
N VAL A 712 30.32 45.13 -27.48
CA VAL A 712 30.89 46.26 -26.71
C VAL A 712 30.79 47.56 -27.50
N ALA A 713 30.15 48.57 -26.93
CA ALA A 713 30.17 49.95 -27.40
C ALA A 713 31.13 50.79 -26.54
N LYS A 714 31.77 51.80 -27.15
CA LYS A 714 32.70 52.70 -26.45
C LYS A 714 32.29 54.16 -26.67
N TYR A 715 31.96 54.83 -25.57
CA TYR A 715 31.55 56.24 -25.58
C TYR A 715 32.57 57.09 -24.83
N ARG A 716 33.18 58.06 -25.51
CA ARG A 716 34.15 58.98 -24.92
C ARG A 716 33.42 60.21 -24.38
N LEU A 717 33.49 60.40 -23.07
CA LEU A 717 33.06 61.62 -22.39
C LEU A 717 33.96 62.79 -22.80
N THR A 718 33.40 63.98 -22.81
CA THR A 718 34.06 65.24 -23.14
C THR A 718 34.04 66.19 -21.93
N LYS A 719 34.73 67.33 -22.01
CA LYS A 719 34.62 68.39 -20.98
C LYS A 719 33.26 69.11 -20.96
N SER A 720 32.41 68.90 -21.97
CA SER A 720 31.07 69.50 -22.09
C SER A 720 29.93 68.51 -21.81
N ASP A 721 30.24 67.28 -21.39
CA ASP A 721 29.25 66.33 -20.90
C ASP A 721 28.87 66.67 -19.44
N PRO A 722 27.58 66.71 -19.08
CA PRO A 722 27.14 67.10 -17.73
C PRO A 722 27.51 66.04 -16.68
N GLY A 723 27.84 66.46 -15.47
CA GLY A 723 27.97 65.56 -14.32
C GLY A 723 26.61 64.96 -13.89
N GLY A 724 26.65 63.88 -13.11
CA GLY A 724 25.45 63.23 -12.54
C GLY A 724 25.26 61.78 -13.00
N ALA A 725 24.05 61.25 -12.80
CA ALA A 725 23.69 59.86 -13.12
C ALA A 725 23.38 59.68 -14.62
N TYR A 726 23.93 58.61 -15.21
CA TYR A 726 23.79 58.21 -16.61
C TYR A 726 23.22 56.79 -16.68
N LYS A 727 22.55 56.47 -17.78
CA LYS A 727 21.98 55.14 -18.04
C LYS A 727 22.40 54.63 -19.40
N ALA A 728 23.12 53.50 -19.43
CA ALA A 728 23.44 52.78 -20.65
C ALA A 728 22.44 51.63 -20.85
N ARG A 729 21.54 51.75 -21.83
CA ARG A 729 20.66 50.68 -22.31
C ARG A 729 21.34 49.94 -23.47
N ALA A 730 21.04 48.66 -23.63
CA ALA A 730 21.24 47.95 -24.89
C ALA A 730 19.99 47.16 -25.27
N ASP A 731 19.58 47.30 -26.53
CA ASP A 731 18.49 46.57 -27.16
C ASP A 731 19.08 45.59 -28.18
N VAL A 732 18.78 44.31 -28.04
CA VAL A 732 19.33 43.21 -28.84
C VAL A 732 18.24 42.59 -29.71
N ALA A 733 18.54 42.30 -30.97
CA ALA A 733 17.63 41.61 -31.89
C ALA A 733 18.35 40.57 -32.77
N LYS A 734 17.76 39.39 -32.88
CA LYS A 734 18.10 38.35 -33.86
C LYS A 734 16.83 37.56 -34.20
N THR A 735 16.12 38.01 -35.24
CA THR A 735 14.78 37.57 -35.64
C THR A 735 14.62 36.04 -35.58
N PRO A 736 13.57 35.51 -34.91
CA PRO A 736 12.44 36.23 -34.29
C PRO A 736 12.70 36.77 -32.87
N LEU A 737 13.91 36.64 -32.31
CA LEU A 737 14.18 36.93 -30.90
C LEU A 737 14.62 38.38 -30.64
N SER A 738 14.18 39.01 -29.54
CA SER A 738 14.67 40.32 -29.09
C SER A 738 14.69 40.48 -27.56
N GLY A 739 15.54 41.36 -27.02
CA GLY A 739 15.61 41.57 -25.56
C GLY A 739 16.36 42.85 -25.22
N SER A 740 16.23 43.33 -23.99
CA SER A 740 16.90 44.57 -23.57
C SER A 740 17.21 44.61 -22.08
N ALA A 741 18.28 45.32 -21.74
CA ALA A 741 18.64 45.63 -20.36
C ALA A 741 19.37 46.98 -20.28
N ALA A 742 19.63 47.46 -19.07
CA ALA A 742 20.38 48.68 -18.85
C ALA A 742 21.22 48.64 -17.57
N ALA A 743 22.33 49.36 -17.57
CA ALA A 743 23.16 49.65 -16.40
C ALA A 743 23.21 51.16 -16.13
N ASN A 744 23.29 51.55 -14.86
CA ASN A 744 23.48 52.94 -14.45
C ASN A 744 24.94 53.18 -14.05
N PHE A 745 25.47 54.37 -14.33
CA PHE A 745 26.80 54.81 -13.92
C PHE A 745 26.80 56.32 -13.64
N THR A 746 27.83 56.84 -12.96
CA THR A 746 27.91 58.27 -12.60
C THR A 746 29.09 58.96 -13.26
N VAL A 747 28.87 60.14 -13.83
CA VAL A 747 29.94 61.04 -14.30
C VAL A 747 30.19 62.12 -13.24
N LYS A 748 31.45 62.35 -12.90
CA LYS A 748 31.94 63.37 -11.96
C LYS A 748 32.78 64.43 -12.67
#